data_AF-A0A5J6P660-F1
#
_entry.id   AF-A0A5J6P660-F1
#
_cell.length_a   1.000
_cell.length_b   1.000
_cell.length_c   1.000
_cell.angle_alpha   90.00
_cell.angle_beta   90.00
_cell.angle_gamma   90.00
#
_symmetry.space_group_name_H-M   'P 1'
#
loop_
_entity.id
_entity.type
_entity.pdbx_description
1 polymer ?
#
loop_
_entity_poly.entity_id
_entity_poly.type
_entity_poly.pdbx_seq_one_letter_code
_entity_poly.pdbx_strand_id
1 'polypeptide(L)'
;MKNYRSISKTQKLLQRTCLAVGVSLAMSSTAWAGCTYTVTNNWGSGFTGEIKVTNDSSATVNIWSVSWQESAATITNAWNATLSGSNPYTAASLSWNGTLAPKASASFGFQANGTAGAPKVNGTLCGASTSSTPASSTASSVASSIKSSTSSSSSMTTSSKSSSSVAATSTSKSSSSAPSVFSFTIQEAQAGFCRVDGIATESTNTGFTGNGYTNANNAVGAAIEWAVNAPSSGRYTLNFRYANGGTAPRNGSLLINGGSNGNYTVELPVTGAWTTWQTASIEIDLIQGNNTVKLSALTADGLANIDSLKIDGAQTSAGTCGTIASSSSSVKSSASSSGVSSSAASSTATGTLLTFDGNPTVSWLNGAKSKWSSARASIVLSYQLANGGWGKNIDYNSVSAGNGGSESGTIDNGATITEMVYLAELYKTGGNTSYRDAVRRAANFIVSSQYSTGALPQFYPLKGGYADHGTFNDNAMARALTVLDFAANKRAPFDTDVFSDTDRAKFKTAVTKGVDFILKSQWKQNGVLTVWCAQHDANDYLPKPARAYELESLSGSESAGVLAFLMTQPQTAQIQAAVKAGLTWFNSPKTYLADYTYDSSQAATNPIVPKSGSKMWYRFYDLNTNRGFFSDRDGSKFYDITQMSLERRTGYSWGGDYGSNIISFGKKVGYLQ
;
A
#
# COMPACT_ATOMS: atom_id res chain seq x y z
N MET A 1 51.74 47.68 37.19
CA MET A 1 51.89 47.19 38.58
C MET A 1 50.53 47.28 39.28
N LYS A 2 50.22 46.40 40.26
CA LYS A 2 49.14 46.48 41.29
C LYS A 2 47.73 46.90 40.78
N ASN A 3 46.72 46.04 40.62
CA ASN A 3 46.01 45.10 41.53
C ASN A 3 45.23 45.75 42.71
N TYR A 4 44.17 45.04 43.16
CA TYR A 4 43.30 45.22 44.36
C TYR A 4 42.06 46.13 44.16
N ARG A 5 40.81 45.59 44.21
CA ARG A 5 39.91 45.20 45.36
C ARG A 5 39.06 46.40 45.88
N SER A 6 37.88 46.29 46.53
CA SER A 6 36.95 45.17 46.84
C SER A 6 35.64 45.68 47.52
N ILE A 7 34.48 45.08 47.20
CA ILE A 7 33.28 44.78 48.05
C ILE A 7 32.91 45.70 49.25
N SER A 8 31.66 46.25 49.31
CA SER A 8 30.68 46.02 50.42
C SER A 8 29.50 47.01 50.56
N LYS A 9 28.27 46.48 50.43
CA LYS A 9 27.01 46.69 51.21
C LYS A 9 26.66 48.03 51.91
N THR A 10 25.40 48.46 51.72
CA THR A 10 24.48 48.98 52.78
C THR A 10 23.02 48.62 52.45
N GLN A 11 22.06 48.78 53.39
CA GLN A 11 20.70 48.22 53.31
C GLN A 11 19.57 49.16 53.78
N LYS A 12 18.42 49.09 53.07
CA LYS A 12 17.04 49.46 53.53
C LYS A 12 16.81 50.99 53.77
N LEU A 13 15.59 51.55 53.85
CA LEU A 13 14.25 50.99 54.16
C LEU A 13 13.08 51.88 53.62
N LEU A 14 12.03 51.28 53.00
CA LEU A 14 10.60 51.74 52.85
C LEU A 14 10.24 53.15 52.28
N GLN A 15 9.07 53.43 51.65
CA GLN A 15 7.98 52.63 51.03
C GLN A 15 7.05 53.50 50.13
N ARG A 16 6.33 52.89 49.16
CA ARG A 16 5.12 53.36 48.42
C ARG A 16 5.34 54.49 47.36
N THR A 17 4.62 54.57 46.23
CA THR A 17 3.52 53.73 45.67
C THR A 17 3.52 53.73 44.12
N CYS A 18 2.80 52.75 43.53
CA CYS A 18 2.29 52.74 42.14
C CYS A 18 3.30 52.79 40.98
N LEU A 19 3.64 51.61 40.44
CA LEU A 19 4.15 51.44 39.07
C LEU A 19 3.18 50.52 38.30
N ALA A 20 2.71 50.96 37.13
CA ALA A 20 1.86 50.14 36.26
C ALA A 20 2.74 49.30 35.31
N VAL A 21 3.06 48.06 35.70
CA VAL A 21 3.76 47.12 34.83
C VAL A 21 2.75 46.42 33.92
N GLY A 22 2.88 46.58 32.61
CA GLY A 22 2.11 45.81 31.64
C GLY A 22 2.54 44.35 31.68
N VAL A 23 1.74 43.49 32.32
CA VAL A 23 1.99 42.04 32.38
C VAL A 23 1.60 41.43 31.05
N SER A 24 2.54 41.38 30.11
CA SER A 24 2.47 40.42 29.01
C SER A 24 2.61 39.02 29.59
N LEU A 25 1.49 38.31 29.76
CA LEU A 25 1.51 36.87 30.01
C LEU A 25 2.09 36.18 28.77
N ALA A 26 3.41 35.95 28.80
CA ALA A 26 4.02 34.89 28.03
C ALA A 26 3.44 33.56 28.55
N MET A 27 2.35 33.10 27.94
CA MET A 27 1.84 31.77 28.19
C MET A 27 2.88 30.77 27.69
N SER A 28 3.65 30.22 28.62
CA SER A 28 4.56 29.10 28.38
C SER A 28 3.73 27.89 27.95
N SER A 29 3.49 27.76 26.64
CA SER A 29 2.89 26.59 26.02
C SER A 29 3.88 25.42 26.14
N THR A 30 3.88 24.77 27.31
CA THR A 30 4.67 23.57 27.56
C THR A 30 4.24 22.50 26.55
N ALA A 31 5.16 22.08 25.69
CA ALA A 31 4.88 21.03 24.72
C ALA A 31 5.06 19.65 25.35
N TRP A 32 4.00 18.86 25.43
CA TRP A 32 4.00 17.56 26.10
C TRP A 32 3.94 16.41 25.07
N ALA A 33 5.14 15.99 24.63
CA ALA A 33 5.59 14.61 24.86
C ALA A 33 4.72 13.43 24.38
N GLY A 34 4.72 13.11 23.06
CA GLY A 34 4.12 11.89 22.50
C GLY A 34 5.08 10.71 22.33
N CYS A 35 4.96 9.69 23.19
CA CYS A 35 5.63 8.39 23.04
C CYS A 35 4.63 7.23 23.08
N THR A 36 4.71 6.30 22.13
CA THR A 36 3.77 5.16 22.02
C THR A 36 4.49 3.83 22.10
N TYR A 37 4.03 2.95 22.97
CA TYR A 37 4.43 1.54 23.07
C TYR A 37 3.43 0.68 22.31
N THR A 38 3.90 -0.16 21.39
CA THR A 38 3.08 -1.02 20.54
C THR A 38 3.61 -2.45 20.56
N VAL A 39 2.77 -3.43 20.86
CA VAL A 39 3.12 -4.85 20.70
C VAL A 39 2.93 -5.21 19.22
N THR A 40 4.01 -5.57 18.52
CA THR A 40 4.02 -5.77 17.05
C THR A 40 3.81 -7.22 16.64
N ASN A 41 4.19 -8.18 17.49
CA ASN A 41 3.88 -9.59 17.36
C ASN A 41 3.88 -10.24 18.76
N ASN A 42 3.00 -11.21 19.03
CA ASN A 42 2.88 -11.84 20.35
C ASN A 42 2.50 -13.33 20.18
N TRP A 43 3.31 -14.22 20.77
CA TRP A 43 3.12 -15.67 20.75
C TRP A 43 2.90 -16.26 22.15
N GLY A 44 2.48 -15.43 23.11
CA GLY A 44 2.04 -15.82 24.46
C GLY A 44 3.18 -16.07 25.45
N SER A 45 4.21 -16.84 25.05
CA SER A 45 5.43 -17.03 25.84
C SER A 45 6.50 -15.95 25.61
N GLY A 46 6.26 -15.06 24.64
CA GLY A 46 7.09 -13.91 24.32
C GLY A 46 6.42 -13.04 23.25
N PHE A 47 7.04 -11.90 22.96
CA PHE A 47 6.54 -10.91 22.01
C PHE A 47 7.66 -10.05 21.44
N THR A 48 7.36 -9.30 20.39
CA THR A 48 8.12 -8.11 19.98
C THR A 48 7.32 -6.85 20.24
N GLY A 49 8.00 -5.81 20.72
CA GLY A 49 7.44 -4.48 20.91
C GLY A 49 8.19 -3.44 20.07
N GLU A 50 7.52 -2.34 19.78
CA GLU A 50 8.11 -1.10 19.25
C GLU A 50 7.75 0.06 20.19
N ILE A 51 8.73 0.92 20.48
CA ILE A 51 8.49 2.23 21.09
C ILE A 51 8.86 3.30 20.07
N LYS A 52 7.87 4.14 19.75
CA LYS A 52 8.03 5.35 18.94
C LYS A 52 8.12 6.57 19.85
N VAL A 53 9.14 7.39 19.61
CA VAL A 53 9.44 8.64 20.33
C VAL A 53 9.22 9.80 19.36
N THR A 54 8.34 10.76 19.71
CA THR A 54 8.05 11.93 18.86
C THR A 54 8.49 13.22 19.54
N ASN A 55 9.18 14.08 18.79
CA ASN A 55 9.49 15.43 19.26
C ASN A 55 8.31 16.37 19.01
N ASP A 56 7.39 16.44 19.96
CA ASP A 56 6.25 17.36 19.91
C ASP A 56 6.56 18.81 20.26
N SER A 57 7.82 19.13 20.58
CA SER A 57 8.28 20.49 20.88
C SER A 57 8.56 21.33 19.62
N SER A 58 8.71 22.64 19.79
CA SER A 58 9.07 23.59 18.73
C SER A 58 10.58 23.71 18.46
N ALA A 59 11.43 22.92 19.13
CA ALA A 59 12.88 22.95 18.99
C ALA A 59 13.42 21.57 18.58
N THR A 60 14.55 21.53 17.85
CA THR A 60 15.22 20.27 17.50
C THR A 60 15.83 19.61 18.74
N VAL A 61 15.52 18.33 18.93
CA VAL A 61 16.11 17.47 19.95
C VAL A 61 17.24 16.68 19.31
N ASN A 62 18.47 16.78 19.84
CA ASN A 62 19.65 16.15 19.21
C ASN A 62 19.94 14.72 19.69
N ILE A 63 19.39 14.33 20.85
CA ILE A 63 19.42 12.97 21.41
C ILE A 63 18.13 12.72 22.18
N TRP A 64 17.63 11.49 22.17
CA TRP A 64 16.49 11.08 22.98
C TRP A 64 16.84 9.87 23.86
N SER A 65 16.15 9.77 25.00
CA SER A 65 16.25 8.65 25.92
C SER A 65 14.91 8.44 26.61
N VAL A 66 14.48 7.18 26.70
CA VAL A 66 13.20 6.78 27.27
C VAL A 66 13.36 5.56 28.18
N SER A 67 12.53 5.47 29.22
CA SER A 67 12.53 4.38 30.19
C SER A 67 11.12 3.88 30.53
N TRP A 68 11.00 2.58 30.74
CA TRP A 68 9.74 1.89 31.04
C TRP A 68 10.01 0.64 31.89
N GLN A 69 8.95 0.06 32.46
CA GLN A 69 9.05 -1.13 33.31
C GLN A 69 8.03 -2.18 32.86
N GLU A 70 8.52 -3.35 32.45
CA GLU A 70 7.68 -4.48 32.07
C GLU A 70 7.07 -5.14 33.31
N SER A 71 5.78 -5.50 33.25
CA SER A 71 5.05 -6.06 34.39
C SER A 71 5.18 -7.58 34.53
N ALA A 72 5.40 -8.29 33.42
CA ALA A 72 5.38 -9.76 33.36
C ALA A 72 6.34 -10.32 32.29
N ALA A 73 7.37 -9.57 31.91
CA ALA A 73 8.27 -9.91 30.83
C ALA A 73 9.71 -9.42 31.06
N THR A 74 10.66 -10.07 30.38
CA THR A 74 12.09 -9.75 30.38
C THR A 74 12.54 -9.54 28.94
N ILE A 75 13.04 -8.36 28.62
CA ILE A 75 13.59 -8.04 27.30
C ILE A 75 14.89 -8.81 27.09
N THR A 76 15.01 -9.48 25.94
CA THR A 76 16.15 -10.33 25.55
C THR A 76 17.01 -9.71 24.45
N ASN A 77 16.44 -8.86 23.60
CA ASN A 77 17.14 -8.21 22.49
C ASN A 77 16.47 -6.88 22.11
N ALA A 78 17.21 -5.95 21.51
CA ALA A 78 16.69 -4.68 20.98
C ALA A 78 17.45 -4.20 19.74
N TRP A 79 16.78 -3.41 18.91
CA TRP A 79 17.33 -2.84 17.67
C TRP A 79 16.91 -1.38 17.51
N ASN A 80 17.71 -0.61 16.77
CA ASN A 80 17.58 0.85 16.57
C ASN A 80 17.73 1.72 17.84
N ALA A 81 18.11 1.15 18.98
CA ALA A 81 18.46 1.88 20.20
C ALA A 81 19.55 1.14 20.99
N THR A 82 20.28 1.86 21.84
CA THR A 82 21.13 1.26 22.88
C THR A 82 20.26 0.98 24.10
N LEU A 83 19.95 -0.29 24.36
CA LEU A 83 19.22 -0.73 25.54
C LEU A 83 20.15 -0.88 26.76
N SER A 84 19.63 -0.55 27.93
CA SER A 84 20.30 -0.68 29.22
C SER A 84 19.30 -0.91 30.36
N GLY A 85 19.79 -1.37 31.52
CA GLY A 85 18.96 -1.71 32.68
C GLY A 85 18.39 -3.13 32.63
N SER A 86 17.80 -3.55 33.75
CA SER A 86 17.31 -4.91 33.99
C SER A 86 15.90 -4.90 34.58
N ASN A 87 15.00 -4.15 33.93
CA ASN A 87 13.63 -3.84 34.36
C ASN A 87 13.55 -3.01 35.67
N PRO A 88 13.39 -1.67 35.61
CA PRO A 88 13.10 -0.86 34.44
C PRO A 88 14.23 -0.85 33.40
N TYR A 89 13.82 -0.73 32.14
CA TYR A 89 14.69 -0.61 30.99
C TYR A 89 14.85 0.86 30.59
N THR A 90 15.98 1.20 29.97
CA THR A 90 16.22 2.51 29.36
C THR A 90 16.83 2.32 27.98
N ALA A 91 16.24 2.95 26.98
CA ALA A 91 16.69 2.95 25.59
C ALA A 91 17.12 4.36 25.18
N ALA A 92 18.35 4.48 24.68
CA ALA A 92 18.92 5.72 24.16
C ALA A 92 19.11 5.67 22.64
N SER A 93 18.99 6.84 22.00
CA SER A 93 19.18 6.99 20.56
C SER A 93 20.57 6.57 20.07
N LEU A 94 20.62 5.98 18.87
CA LEU A 94 21.85 5.79 18.11
C LEU A 94 22.24 7.08 17.37
N SER A 95 23.48 7.16 16.92
CA SER A 95 24.04 8.35 16.24
C SER A 95 23.28 8.78 14.98
N TRP A 96 22.54 7.87 14.34
CA TRP A 96 21.76 8.11 13.13
C TRP A 96 20.27 8.43 13.37
N ASN A 97 19.75 8.28 14.59
CA ASN A 97 18.34 8.56 14.92
C ASN A 97 18.10 9.45 16.14
N GLY A 98 19.15 10.01 16.77
CA GLY A 98 19.01 10.94 17.90
C GLY A 98 18.40 12.30 17.53
N THR A 99 18.68 12.81 16.33
CA THR A 99 18.24 14.14 15.90
C THR A 99 16.80 14.13 15.39
N LEU A 100 15.88 14.59 16.22
CA LEU A 100 14.46 14.79 15.89
C LEU A 100 14.16 16.29 15.76
N ALA A 101 13.87 16.73 14.54
CA ALA A 101 13.25 18.04 14.30
C ALA A 101 11.83 18.11 14.92
N PRO A 102 11.22 19.30 15.08
CA PRO A 102 9.82 19.43 15.47
C PRO A 102 8.90 18.54 14.63
N LYS A 103 8.06 17.75 15.31
CA LYS A 103 7.14 16.73 14.76
C LYS A 103 7.80 15.55 14.03
N ALA A 104 9.13 15.41 14.07
CA ALA A 104 9.80 14.17 13.68
C ALA A 104 9.70 13.10 14.79
N SER A 105 9.82 11.83 14.40
CA SER A 105 9.85 10.69 15.31
C SER A 105 10.98 9.72 14.97
N ALA A 106 11.43 8.97 15.97
CA ALA A 106 12.20 7.74 15.79
C ALA A 106 11.44 6.55 16.40
N SER A 107 11.61 5.37 15.81
CA SER A 107 11.11 4.10 16.37
C SER A 107 12.26 3.16 16.66
N PHE A 108 12.19 2.45 17.77
CA PHE A 108 13.07 1.33 18.10
C PHE A 108 12.26 0.13 18.57
N GLY A 109 12.78 -1.07 18.32
CA GLY A 109 12.07 -2.31 18.63
C GLY A 109 12.86 -3.21 19.56
N PHE A 110 12.15 -4.14 20.18
CA PHE A 110 12.73 -5.12 21.11
C PHE A 110 11.96 -6.44 21.10
N GLN A 111 12.61 -7.50 21.56
CA GLN A 111 12.04 -8.81 21.82
C GLN A 111 12.06 -9.09 23.32
N ALA A 112 10.99 -9.68 23.84
CA ALA A 112 10.89 -10.06 25.24
C ALA A 112 10.28 -11.46 25.41
N ASN A 113 10.73 -12.16 26.46
CA ASN A 113 10.13 -13.40 26.93
C ASN A 113 9.15 -13.08 28.09
N GLY A 114 8.04 -13.81 28.17
CA GLY A 114 6.94 -13.54 29.09
C GLY A 114 5.77 -12.82 28.43
N THR A 115 4.83 -12.34 29.25
CA THR A 115 3.54 -11.81 28.78
C THR A 115 3.63 -10.32 28.50
N ALA A 116 3.20 -9.91 27.31
CA ALA A 116 3.21 -8.51 26.89
C ALA A 116 2.37 -7.60 27.80
N GLY A 117 3.00 -6.54 28.32
CA GLY A 117 2.33 -5.50 29.10
C GLY A 117 1.90 -4.29 28.25
N ALA A 118 1.34 -3.29 28.94
CA ALA A 118 1.13 -1.94 28.43
C ALA A 118 1.86 -0.92 29.34
N PRO A 119 3.20 -0.95 29.39
CA PRO A 119 3.98 -0.19 30.35
C PRO A 119 4.03 1.30 29.98
N LYS A 120 4.02 2.17 31.00
CA LYS A 120 4.15 3.61 30.79
C LYS A 120 5.59 3.95 30.39
N VAL A 121 5.78 4.47 29.18
CA VAL A 121 7.05 5.06 28.73
C VAL A 121 7.20 6.46 29.32
N ASN A 122 8.36 6.72 29.93
CA ASN A 122 8.76 8.01 30.51
C ASN A 122 10.06 8.45 29.83
N GLY A 123 10.40 9.74 29.84
CA GLY A 123 11.65 10.24 29.26
C GLY A 123 11.64 11.73 29.01
N THR A 124 12.69 12.26 28.38
CA THR A 124 12.78 13.69 28.01
C THR A 124 11.70 14.12 27.02
N LEU A 125 11.05 13.17 26.34
CA LEU A 125 9.93 13.37 25.43
C LEU A 125 8.67 12.56 25.80
N CYS A 126 8.57 12.00 27.02
CA CYS A 126 7.42 11.18 27.44
C CYS A 126 7.03 11.49 28.91
N GLY A 127 5.84 12.07 29.16
CA GLY A 127 5.51 12.55 30.50
C GLY A 127 4.04 12.86 30.83
N ALA A 128 3.25 11.81 31.08
CA ALA A 128 1.90 11.82 31.72
C ALA A 128 0.77 12.63 31.03
N SER A 129 -0.47 12.15 30.98
CA SER A 129 -1.09 11.00 31.65
C SER A 129 -1.72 10.03 30.65
N THR A 130 -1.65 8.74 30.98
CA THR A 130 -2.31 7.64 30.27
C THR A 130 -3.31 6.96 31.20
N SER A 131 -4.34 6.33 30.62
CA SER A 131 -5.11 5.27 31.29
C SER A 131 -5.09 4.03 30.39
N SER A 132 -4.84 2.87 30.98
CA SER A 132 -4.76 1.58 30.32
C SER A 132 -5.64 0.56 31.03
N THR A 133 -6.12 -0.46 30.31
CA THR A 133 -7.04 -1.48 30.83
C THR A 133 -6.36 -2.87 30.83
N PRO A 134 -5.97 -3.40 32.01
CA PRO A 134 -5.53 -4.79 32.14
C PRO A 134 -6.74 -5.74 32.24
N ALA A 135 -6.55 -6.99 31.82
CA ALA A 135 -7.50 -8.08 32.06
C ALA A 135 -7.10 -8.88 33.31
N SER A 136 -8.06 -9.23 34.16
CA SER A 136 -7.83 -10.13 35.31
C SER A 136 -8.24 -11.56 34.97
N SER A 137 -7.42 -12.52 35.38
CA SER A 137 -7.76 -13.94 35.43
C SER A 137 -8.17 -14.35 36.85
N THR A 138 -9.09 -15.32 36.95
CA THR A 138 -9.37 -16.05 38.19
C THR A 138 -9.48 -17.53 37.87
N ALA A 139 -8.77 -18.35 38.64
CA ALA A 139 -8.82 -19.80 38.55
C ALA A 139 -9.00 -20.39 39.95
N SER A 140 -10.04 -21.21 40.12
CA SER A 140 -10.27 -22.12 41.24
C SER A 140 -11.25 -23.21 40.78
N SER A 141 -11.25 -24.36 41.46
CA SER A 141 -11.75 -25.63 40.92
C SER A 141 -12.88 -26.27 41.75
N VAL A 142 -13.38 -27.41 41.24
CA VAL A 142 -14.38 -28.35 41.82
C VAL A 142 -15.82 -27.80 41.98
N ALA A 143 -16.90 -28.60 41.88
CA ALA A 143 -17.04 -30.05 41.69
C ALA A 143 -18.17 -30.41 40.68
N SER A 144 -18.40 -31.71 40.45
CA SER A 144 -19.32 -32.26 39.45
C SER A 144 -20.75 -32.55 39.95
N SER A 145 -21.75 -32.52 39.05
CA SER A 145 -22.78 -33.60 38.96
C SER A 145 -23.77 -33.49 37.77
N ILE A 146 -23.67 -34.50 36.90
CA ILE A 146 -24.69 -35.19 36.07
C ILE A 146 -26.19 -34.79 36.26
N LYS A 147 -26.89 -34.42 35.17
CA LYS A 147 -28.05 -35.16 34.60
C LYS A 147 -28.61 -34.59 33.29
N SER A 148 -29.38 -35.43 32.58
CA SER A 148 -29.82 -35.26 31.19
C SER A 148 -31.34 -35.39 30.99
N SER A 149 -31.89 -34.55 30.10
CA SER A 149 -33.23 -34.58 29.46
C SER A 149 -33.23 -33.54 28.30
N THR A 150 -33.86 -33.62 27.13
CA THR A 150 -34.70 -34.62 26.40
C THR A 150 -36.07 -34.95 27.02
N SER A 151 -37.23 -34.69 26.38
CA SER A 151 -37.54 -34.36 24.97
C SER A 151 -38.89 -33.63 24.80
N SER A 152 -39.16 -33.14 23.58
CA SER A 152 -40.51 -33.00 22.93
C SER A 152 -41.55 -32.03 23.56
N SER A 153 -42.08 -31.01 22.88
CA SER A 153 -42.79 -30.92 21.57
C SER A 153 -44.32 -31.14 21.65
N SER A 154 -45.10 -30.04 21.58
CA SER A 154 -46.54 -30.03 21.25
C SER A 154 -46.97 -28.75 20.52
N SER A 155 -47.60 -28.93 19.35
CA SER A 155 -48.69 -28.14 18.72
C SER A 155 -48.99 -26.70 19.20
N MET A 156 -48.93 -25.63 18.38
CA MET A 156 -49.65 -25.31 17.11
C MET A 156 -50.97 -24.51 17.26
N THR A 157 -51.00 -23.30 16.66
CA THR A 157 -52.18 -22.59 16.08
C THR A 157 -53.30 -22.15 17.05
N THR A 158 -54.12 -21.11 16.83
CA THR A 158 -54.58 -20.39 15.61
C THR A 158 -54.86 -18.89 15.88
N SER A 159 -55.10 -18.10 14.81
CA SER A 159 -56.08 -16.97 14.64
C SER A 159 -56.60 -16.12 15.84
N SER A 160 -56.91 -14.82 15.75
CA SER A 160 -56.86 -13.81 14.66
C SER A 160 -57.39 -12.43 15.15
N LYS A 161 -57.49 -11.45 14.22
CA LYS A 161 -58.32 -10.21 14.21
C LYS A 161 -57.76 -8.93 14.87
N SER A 162 -57.50 -7.98 13.99
CA SER A 162 -57.43 -6.54 14.18
C SER A 162 -58.77 -5.90 14.56
N SER A 163 -58.76 -4.66 15.09
CA SER A 163 -59.52 -3.51 14.52
C SER A 163 -59.28 -2.16 15.22
N SER A 164 -59.40 -1.09 14.42
CA SER A 164 -59.93 0.26 14.74
C SER A 164 -59.46 1.06 15.98
N SER A 165 -58.51 1.97 15.73
CA SER A 165 -58.64 3.43 15.86
C SER A 165 -59.56 4.07 16.94
N VAL A 166 -58.98 5.05 17.67
CA VAL A 166 -59.67 6.28 18.12
C VAL A 166 -58.82 7.50 17.75
N ALA A 167 -59.46 8.65 17.49
CA ALA A 167 -58.80 9.91 17.14
C ALA A 167 -59.09 10.99 18.18
N ALA A 168 -58.13 11.89 18.42
CA ALA A 168 -58.28 13.03 19.33
C ALA A 168 -57.70 14.32 18.71
N THR A 169 -58.40 15.42 18.97
CA THR A 169 -58.34 16.70 18.25
C THR A 169 -56.99 17.45 18.31
N SER A 170 -56.74 18.23 17.26
CA SER A 170 -55.60 19.14 17.08
C SER A 170 -55.45 20.23 18.14
N THR A 171 -54.19 20.57 18.47
CA THR A 171 -53.81 21.93 18.88
C THR A 171 -52.71 22.45 17.93
N SER A 172 -52.94 23.63 17.34
CA SER A 172 -52.01 24.23 16.38
C SER A 172 -50.88 24.99 17.10
N LYS A 173 -49.63 24.56 16.88
CA LYS A 173 -48.44 25.39 17.07
C LYS A 173 -47.61 25.37 15.80
N SER A 174 -47.28 26.56 15.31
CA SER A 174 -46.43 26.77 14.14
C SER A 174 -44.98 26.41 14.47
N SER A 175 -44.56 25.19 14.10
CA SER A 175 -43.15 24.81 14.04
C SER A 175 -42.63 25.03 12.62
N SER A 176 -41.46 25.67 12.51
CA SER A 176 -40.69 25.76 11.25
C SER A 176 -40.59 24.40 10.56
N SER A 177 -40.71 24.38 9.23
CA SER A 177 -40.47 23.18 8.42
C SER A 177 -39.11 22.59 8.75
N ALA A 178 -39.10 21.40 9.36
CA ALA A 178 -37.86 20.64 9.50
C ALA A 178 -37.27 20.41 8.09
N PRO A 179 -35.96 20.60 7.89
CA PRO A 179 -35.36 20.32 6.60
C PRO A 179 -35.61 18.84 6.26
N SER A 180 -36.10 18.55 5.05
CA SER A 180 -36.23 17.19 4.56
C SER A 180 -34.83 16.57 4.51
N VAL A 181 -34.49 15.76 5.52
CA VAL A 181 -33.21 15.06 5.57
C VAL A 181 -33.20 14.05 4.44
N PHE A 182 -32.38 14.31 3.43
CA PHE A 182 -32.16 13.35 2.36
C PHE A 182 -31.19 12.29 2.89
N SER A 183 -31.50 11.04 2.60
CA SER A 183 -30.69 9.90 3.02
C SER A 183 -30.38 9.02 1.83
N PHE A 184 -29.10 8.72 1.62
CA PHE A 184 -28.62 7.81 0.59
C PHE A 184 -28.08 6.54 1.24
N THR A 185 -28.45 5.38 0.73
CA THR A 185 -27.99 4.08 1.26
C THR A 185 -27.22 3.32 0.19
N ILE A 186 -26.07 2.78 0.58
CA ILE A 186 -25.28 1.85 -0.22
C ILE A 186 -25.47 0.45 0.37
N GLN A 187 -26.12 -0.44 -0.39
CA GLN A 187 -26.14 -1.88 -0.09
C GLN A 187 -24.86 -2.57 -0.61
N GLU A 188 -24.72 -3.85 -0.31
CA GLU A 188 -23.68 -4.71 -0.85
C GLU A 188 -23.63 -4.69 -2.39
N ALA A 189 -22.42 -4.60 -2.96
CA ALA A 189 -22.17 -4.57 -4.41
C ALA A 189 -22.89 -3.46 -5.23
N GLN A 190 -23.54 -2.47 -4.59
CA GLN A 190 -24.14 -1.32 -5.27
C GLN A 190 -23.12 -0.23 -5.60
N ALA A 191 -23.53 0.76 -6.40
CA ALA A 191 -22.70 1.93 -6.70
C ALA A 191 -22.29 2.66 -5.41
N GLY A 192 -21.00 2.90 -5.24
CA GLY A 192 -20.41 3.41 -4.00
C GLY A 192 -19.86 2.33 -3.06
N PHE A 193 -20.15 1.04 -3.26
CA PHE A 193 -19.43 -0.06 -2.61
C PHE A 193 -18.16 -0.37 -3.43
N CYS A 194 -16.98 -0.33 -2.80
CA CYS A 194 -15.70 -0.42 -3.52
C CYS A 194 -15.01 -1.77 -3.40
N ARG A 195 -14.86 -2.31 -2.19
CA ARG A 195 -14.45 -3.70 -1.93
C ARG A 195 -14.70 -4.11 -0.49
N VAL A 196 -14.56 -5.41 -0.25
CA VAL A 196 -14.27 -5.97 1.07
C VAL A 196 -13.06 -6.90 0.97
N ASP A 197 -12.27 -6.97 2.03
CA ASP A 197 -11.27 -8.02 2.23
C ASP A 197 -12.01 -9.26 2.82
N GLY A 198 -12.84 -9.92 2.01
CA GLY A 198 -13.80 -10.95 2.43
C GLY A 198 -14.86 -11.28 1.36
N ILE A 199 -16.06 -11.67 1.78
CA ILE A 199 -17.22 -11.97 0.91
C ILE A 199 -18.08 -10.71 0.77
N ALA A 200 -18.18 -10.17 -0.45
CA ALA A 200 -18.93 -8.94 -0.72
C ALA A 200 -20.44 -9.07 -0.49
N THR A 201 -21.02 -10.20 -0.88
CA THR A 201 -22.45 -10.51 -0.79
C THR A 201 -22.61 -11.94 -0.29
N GLU A 202 -22.96 -12.12 0.98
CA GLU A 202 -23.37 -13.37 1.59
C GLU A 202 -24.85 -13.27 2.01
N SER A 203 -25.60 -14.37 1.99
CA SER A 203 -27.04 -14.40 2.32
C SER A 203 -27.43 -15.54 3.27
N THR A 204 -26.46 -16.12 3.98
CA THR A 204 -26.65 -17.29 4.86
C THR A 204 -27.40 -16.96 6.16
N ASN A 205 -27.10 -15.80 6.75
CA ASN A 205 -27.84 -15.24 7.87
C ASN A 205 -29.00 -14.39 7.38
N THR A 206 -30.24 -14.71 7.78
CA THR A 206 -31.44 -13.97 7.36
C THR A 206 -31.60 -12.62 8.08
N GLY A 207 -32.46 -11.75 7.54
CA GLY A 207 -32.82 -10.45 8.14
C GLY A 207 -32.07 -9.24 7.56
N PHE A 208 -31.17 -9.44 6.60
CA PHE A 208 -30.60 -8.37 5.78
C PHE A 208 -31.65 -7.71 4.87
N THR A 209 -31.22 -6.68 4.16
CA THR A 209 -31.93 -5.88 3.16
C THR A 209 -31.14 -5.89 1.86
N GLY A 210 -31.80 -5.77 0.69
CA GLY A 210 -31.11 -6.01 -0.58
C GLY A 210 -30.97 -7.51 -0.88
N ASN A 211 -29.81 -7.94 -1.40
CA ASN A 211 -29.58 -9.32 -1.85
C ASN A 211 -28.74 -10.15 -0.86
N GLY A 212 -28.11 -9.50 0.10
CA GLY A 212 -27.28 -10.14 1.13
C GLY A 212 -26.73 -9.12 2.12
N TYR A 213 -25.54 -9.41 2.65
CA TYR A 213 -24.73 -8.51 3.45
C TYR A 213 -23.24 -8.74 3.12
N THR A 214 -22.39 -7.82 3.55
CA THR A 214 -20.94 -7.92 3.42
C THR A 214 -20.32 -8.56 4.67
N ASN A 215 -19.48 -9.58 4.45
CA ASN A 215 -18.77 -10.34 5.49
C ASN A 215 -17.26 -10.16 5.28
N ALA A 216 -16.59 -9.41 6.16
CA ALA A 216 -15.15 -9.23 6.11
C ALA A 216 -14.42 -10.40 6.80
N ASN A 217 -13.24 -10.76 6.30
CA ASN A 217 -12.45 -11.85 6.88
C ASN A 217 -12.19 -11.64 8.38
N ASN A 218 -12.19 -12.73 9.15
CA ASN A 218 -11.75 -12.75 10.54
C ASN A 218 -10.22 -12.54 10.61
N ALA A 219 -9.78 -11.28 10.52
CA ALA A 219 -8.39 -10.86 10.62
C ALA A 219 -8.28 -9.37 11.00
N VAL A 220 -7.24 -9.00 11.74
CA VAL A 220 -6.92 -7.58 12.04
C VAL A 220 -6.70 -6.82 10.73
N GLY A 221 -7.27 -5.64 10.60
CA GLY A 221 -7.12 -4.75 9.45
C GLY A 221 -8.03 -5.07 8.26
N ALA A 222 -8.66 -6.26 8.21
CA ALA A 222 -9.60 -6.63 7.15
C ALA A 222 -10.70 -5.57 7.01
N ALA A 223 -10.88 -5.04 5.79
CA ALA A 223 -11.63 -3.81 5.57
C ALA A 223 -12.86 -3.99 4.69
N ILE A 224 -13.81 -3.07 4.85
CA ILE A 224 -14.83 -2.73 3.86
C ILE A 224 -14.59 -1.27 3.45
N GLU A 225 -14.59 -1.00 2.16
CA GLU A 225 -14.40 0.34 1.61
C GLU A 225 -15.56 0.77 0.73
N TRP A 226 -16.03 1.99 0.97
CA TRP A 226 -17.05 2.69 0.19
C TRP A 226 -16.49 4.01 -0.37
N ALA A 227 -17.18 4.54 -1.38
CA ALA A 227 -17.01 5.91 -1.86
C ALA A 227 -18.36 6.64 -1.78
N VAL A 228 -18.34 7.87 -1.26
CA VAL A 228 -19.52 8.72 -1.08
C VAL A 228 -19.27 10.07 -1.75
N ASN A 229 -20.17 10.49 -2.64
CA ASN A 229 -20.17 11.85 -3.17
C ASN A 229 -20.96 12.77 -2.23
N ALA A 230 -20.31 13.81 -1.71
CA ALA A 230 -20.93 14.81 -0.85
C ALA A 230 -21.07 16.15 -1.60
N PRO A 231 -22.27 16.78 -1.62
CA PRO A 231 -22.51 18.00 -2.39
C PRO A 231 -21.80 19.24 -1.82
N SER A 232 -21.37 19.19 -0.56
CA SER A 232 -20.64 20.24 0.15
C SER A 232 -19.74 19.66 1.23
N SER A 233 -18.62 20.32 1.54
CA SER A 233 -17.81 20.00 2.71
C SER A 233 -18.60 20.28 3.99
N GLY A 234 -18.52 19.41 4.98
CA GLY A 234 -19.25 19.55 6.23
C GLY A 234 -19.43 18.22 6.96
N ARG A 235 -20.23 18.25 8.02
CA ARG A 235 -20.51 17.08 8.85
C ARG A 235 -21.71 16.28 8.33
N TYR A 236 -21.57 14.96 8.33
CA TYR A 236 -22.58 14.00 7.89
C TYR A 236 -22.68 12.85 8.91
N THR A 237 -23.86 12.24 9.03
CA THR A 237 -24.04 11.05 9.87
C THR A 237 -24.00 9.80 9.01
N LEU A 238 -23.05 8.89 9.31
CA LEU A 238 -23.07 7.53 8.78
C LEU A 238 -23.85 6.63 9.73
N ASN A 239 -24.63 5.73 9.17
CA ASN A 239 -25.37 4.69 9.87
C ASN A 239 -25.02 3.34 9.25
N PHE A 240 -24.33 2.48 9.99
CA PHE A 240 -24.00 1.12 9.59
C PHE A 240 -25.08 0.19 10.14
N ARG A 241 -25.85 -0.47 9.28
CA ARG A 241 -26.73 -1.56 9.70
C ARG A 241 -25.92 -2.85 9.69
N TYR A 242 -25.91 -3.56 10.81
CA TYR A 242 -24.96 -4.64 11.07
C TYR A 242 -25.54 -5.74 11.97
N ALA A 243 -24.93 -6.93 11.93
CA ALA A 243 -25.18 -8.01 12.88
C ALA A 243 -23.86 -8.54 13.45
N ASN A 244 -23.80 -8.68 14.78
CA ASN A 244 -22.67 -9.25 15.51
C ASN A 244 -23.19 -10.34 16.46
N GLY A 245 -23.19 -11.58 15.98
CA GLY A 245 -23.50 -12.77 16.77
C GLY A 245 -22.30 -13.37 17.50
N GLY A 246 -21.20 -12.62 17.63
CA GLY A 246 -20.06 -12.99 18.47
C GLY A 246 -20.33 -12.74 19.96
N THR A 247 -19.35 -13.07 20.80
CA THR A 247 -19.41 -12.86 22.26
C THR A 247 -18.81 -11.52 22.73
N ALA A 248 -18.25 -10.73 21.81
CA ALA A 248 -17.61 -9.44 22.09
C ALA A 248 -17.90 -8.39 20.99
N PRO A 249 -17.79 -7.09 21.28
CA PRO A 249 -17.90 -6.03 20.27
C PRO A 249 -16.85 -6.17 19.16
N ARG A 250 -17.24 -5.99 17.90
CA ARG A 250 -16.37 -6.08 16.72
C ARG A 250 -16.07 -4.68 16.15
N ASN A 251 -15.62 -3.77 17.01
CA ASN A 251 -15.39 -2.36 16.69
C ASN A 251 -14.35 -2.20 15.55
N GLY A 252 -14.55 -1.19 14.71
CA GLY A 252 -13.68 -0.91 13.55
C GLY A 252 -13.11 0.50 13.55
N SER A 253 -11.88 0.66 13.04
CA SER A 253 -11.33 1.98 12.69
C SER A 253 -11.94 2.45 11.37
N LEU A 254 -12.46 3.67 11.37
CA LEU A 254 -13.11 4.33 10.23
C LEU A 254 -12.24 5.49 9.74
N LEU A 255 -11.54 5.29 8.63
CA LEU A 255 -10.70 6.29 7.98
C LEU A 255 -11.45 6.99 6.86
N ILE A 256 -11.52 8.33 6.92
CA ILE A 256 -12.10 9.17 5.86
C ILE A 256 -10.96 9.78 5.04
N ASN A 257 -10.99 9.58 3.71
CA ASN A 257 -9.95 10.03 2.78
C ASN A 257 -8.53 9.59 3.22
N GLY A 258 -8.41 8.32 3.62
CA GLY A 258 -7.17 7.74 4.13
C GLY A 258 -6.75 8.22 5.53
N GLY A 259 -7.65 8.88 6.26
CA GLY A 259 -7.38 9.54 7.54
C GLY A 259 -7.25 11.07 7.43
N SER A 260 -7.11 11.61 6.20
CA SER A 260 -6.95 13.05 5.93
C SER A 260 -8.12 13.90 6.42
N ASN A 261 -9.31 13.30 6.53
CA ASN A 261 -10.53 13.94 7.06
C ASN A 261 -11.06 13.22 8.31
N GLY A 262 -10.18 12.54 9.05
CA GLY A 262 -10.48 11.91 10.32
C GLY A 262 -10.23 10.41 10.35
N ASN A 263 -9.83 9.94 11.54
CA ASN A 263 -9.78 8.55 11.94
C ASN A 263 -10.71 8.40 13.15
N TYR A 264 -11.81 7.69 12.98
CA TYR A 264 -12.85 7.50 13.99
C TYR A 264 -12.90 6.02 14.41
N THR A 265 -13.60 5.71 15.50
CA THR A 265 -13.93 4.33 15.87
C THR A 265 -15.43 4.13 15.75
N VAL A 266 -15.86 3.16 14.94
CA VAL A 266 -17.26 2.72 14.91
C VAL A 266 -17.39 1.57 15.90
N GLU A 267 -18.24 1.77 16.90
CA GLU A 267 -18.59 0.71 17.84
C GLU A 267 -19.60 -0.24 17.23
N LEU A 268 -19.34 -1.55 17.30
CA LEU A 268 -20.22 -2.61 16.81
C LEU A 268 -20.45 -3.65 17.92
N PRO A 269 -21.21 -3.30 18.99
CA PRO A 269 -21.59 -4.21 20.08
C PRO A 269 -22.23 -5.53 19.61
N VAL A 270 -22.30 -6.50 20.52
CA VAL A 270 -22.99 -7.77 20.26
C VAL A 270 -24.48 -7.52 20.04
N THR A 271 -25.02 -7.95 18.88
CA THR A 271 -26.46 -7.84 18.57
C THR A 271 -27.27 -9.05 19.06
N GLY A 272 -26.59 -10.09 19.55
CA GLY A 272 -27.17 -11.29 20.17
C GLY A 272 -27.25 -12.50 19.24
N ALA A 273 -27.35 -12.28 17.92
CA ALA A 273 -27.26 -13.32 16.91
C ALA A 273 -26.85 -12.72 15.55
N TRP A 274 -26.27 -13.54 14.66
CA TRP A 274 -25.91 -13.12 13.30
C TRP A 274 -27.12 -12.81 12.40
N THR A 275 -28.33 -13.20 12.83
CA THR A 275 -29.61 -12.84 12.22
C THR A 275 -30.32 -11.65 12.89
N THR A 276 -29.74 -11.11 13.97
CA THR A 276 -30.27 -9.92 14.66
C THR A 276 -29.49 -8.69 14.21
N TRP A 277 -30.18 -7.81 13.48
CA TRP A 277 -29.58 -6.63 12.86
C TRP A 277 -29.90 -5.37 13.66
N GLN A 278 -28.89 -4.56 13.94
CA GLN A 278 -28.97 -3.27 14.62
C GLN A 278 -28.29 -2.18 13.78
N THR A 279 -28.35 -0.92 14.22
CA THR A 279 -27.71 0.22 13.55
C THR A 279 -26.73 0.91 14.49
N ALA A 280 -25.49 1.11 14.04
CA ALA A 280 -24.50 1.96 14.70
C ALA A 280 -24.37 3.28 13.92
N SER A 281 -24.45 4.42 14.61
CA SER A 281 -24.43 5.75 14.00
C SER A 281 -23.21 6.55 14.45
N ILE A 282 -22.60 7.31 13.54
CA ILE A 282 -21.42 8.14 13.82
C ILE A 282 -21.42 9.43 12.98
N GLU A 283 -21.06 10.55 13.60
CA GLU A 283 -20.78 11.80 12.86
C GLU A 283 -19.35 11.80 12.32
N ILE A 284 -19.19 12.17 11.04
CA ILE A 284 -17.90 12.36 10.38
C ILE A 284 -17.88 13.64 9.55
N ASP A 285 -16.68 14.13 9.24
CA ASP A 285 -16.48 15.30 8.40
C ASP A 285 -16.07 14.88 6.98
N LEU A 286 -16.92 15.18 5.97
CA LEU A 286 -16.67 14.92 4.55
C LEU A 286 -16.26 16.21 3.82
N ILE A 287 -15.52 16.10 2.72
CA ILE A 287 -15.27 17.22 1.78
C ILE A 287 -16.25 17.18 0.60
N GLN A 288 -16.46 18.32 -0.05
CA GLN A 288 -17.21 18.39 -1.31
C GLN A 288 -16.57 17.49 -2.38
N GLY A 289 -17.40 16.73 -3.08
CA GLY A 289 -16.98 15.77 -4.10
C GLY A 289 -16.81 14.35 -3.54
N ASN A 290 -15.85 13.61 -4.08
CA ASN A 290 -15.69 12.19 -3.81
C ASN A 290 -14.87 11.92 -2.55
N ASN A 291 -15.46 11.23 -1.58
CA ASN A 291 -14.80 10.80 -0.35
C ASN A 291 -14.63 9.28 -0.33
N THR A 292 -13.49 8.78 0.15
CA THR A 292 -13.34 7.36 0.50
C THR A 292 -13.62 7.14 1.98
N VAL A 293 -14.35 6.06 2.28
CA VAL A 293 -14.79 5.69 3.62
C VAL A 293 -14.34 4.25 3.85
N LYS A 294 -13.35 4.06 4.73
CA LYS A 294 -12.77 2.73 5.02
C LYS A 294 -13.07 2.32 6.45
N LEU A 295 -13.79 1.22 6.64
CA LEU A 295 -13.94 0.57 7.94
C LEU A 295 -13.03 -0.66 8.00
N SER A 296 -12.13 -0.74 8.99
CA SER A 296 -11.18 -1.86 9.18
C SER A 296 -11.33 -2.51 10.55
N ALA A 297 -11.29 -3.85 10.60
CA ALA A 297 -11.31 -4.63 11.83
C ALA A 297 -10.16 -4.27 12.79
N LEU A 298 -10.47 -4.09 14.08
CA LEU A 298 -9.46 -3.85 15.11
C LEU A 298 -8.93 -5.14 15.79
N THR A 299 -9.61 -6.27 15.61
CA THR A 299 -9.29 -7.56 16.26
C THR A 299 -9.17 -8.69 15.25
N ALA A 300 -8.56 -9.81 15.66
CA ALA A 300 -8.45 -11.01 14.84
C ALA A 300 -9.80 -11.68 14.54
N ASP A 301 -10.85 -11.32 15.29
CA ASP A 301 -12.23 -11.71 14.98
C ASP A 301 -12.76 -11.10 13.69
N GLY A 302 -12.20 -10.01 13.17
CA GLY A 302 -12.75 -9.29 12.01
C GLY A 302 -13.87 -8.31 12.37
N LEU A 303 -14.54 -7.77 11.36
CA LEU A 303 -15.71 -6.88 11.54
C LEU A 303 -16.98 -7.68 11.86
N ALA A 304 -18.02 -6.98 12.30
CA ALA A 304 -19.38 -7.51 12.23
C ALA A 304 -19.84 -7.66 10.76
N ASN A 305 -20.90 -8.45 10.52
CA ASN A 305 -21.54 -8.50 9.21
C ASN A 305 -22.20 -7.13 8.95
N ILE A 306 -21.84 -6.45 7.86
CA ILE A 306 -22.41 -5.14 7.50
C ILE A 306 -23.41 -5.34 6.37
N ASP A 307 -24.68 -5.03 6.64
CA ASP A 307 -25.78 -5.10 5.68
C ASP A 307 -25.84 -3.86 4.78
N SER A 308 -25.75 -2.66 5.37
CA SER A 308 -25.86 -1.43 4.61
C SER A 308 -25.17 -0.23 5.28
N LEU A 309 -24.76 0.74 4.45
CA LEU A 309 -24.27 2.04 4.87
C LEU A 309 -25.24 3.13 4.42
N LYS A 310 -25.95 3.75 5.36
CA LYS A 310 -26.88 4.87 5.14
C LYS A 310 -26.26 6.19 5.60
N ILE A 311 -26.19 7.17 4.70
CA ILE A 311 -25.67 8.51 4.95
C ILE A 311 -26.85 9.47 5.07
N ASP A 312 -26.93 10.18 6.20
CA ASP A 312 -27.93 11.22 6.44
C ASP A 312 -27.32 12.62 6.30
N GLY A 313 -27.98 13.51 5.56
CA GLY A 313 -27.57 14.89 5.40
C GLY A 313 -28.15 15.58 4.16
N ALA A 314 -27.27 16.24 3.41
CA ALA A 314 -27.59 16.84 2.11
C ALA A 314 -27.73 15.77 1.00
N GLN A 315 -27.96 16.21 -0.24
CA GLN A 315 -28.07 15.40 -1.47
C GLN A 315 -26.77 14.61 -1.80
N THR A 316 -26.47 13.59 -0.99
CA THR A 316 -25.36 12.66 -1.17
C THR A 316 -25.71 11.58 -2.18
N SER A 317 -24.69 10.99 -2.82
CA SER A 317 -24.87 9.91 -3.79
C SER A 317 -23.67 8.97 -3.83
N ALA A 318 -23.76 7.92 -4.65
CA ALA A 318 -22.68 6.97 -4.88
C ALA A 318 -21.40 7.68 -5.32
N GLY A 319 -20.32 7.48 -4.57
CA GLY A 319 -19.00 7.94 -4.96
C GLY A 319 -18.34 7.02 -6.00
N THR A 320 -17.34 7.56 -6.68
CA THR A 320 -16.49 6.82 -7.62
C THR A 320 -15.36 6.12 -6.85
N CYS A 321 -15.45 4.81 -6.76
CA CYS A 321 -14.39 3.96 -6.23
C CYS A 321 -13.10 4.12 -7.07
N GLY A 322 -12.02 4.57 -6.44
CA GLY A 322 -10.71 4.77 -7.10
C GLY A 322 -10.26 6.21 -7.33
N THR A 323 -10.95 7.22 -6.78
CA THR A 323 -10.48 8.63 -6.85
C THR A 323 -10.41 9.31 -5.48
N ILE A 324 -9.26 9.88 -5.14
CA ILE A 324 -9.16 10.92 -4.11
C ILE A 324 -9.53 12.24 -4.78
N ALA A 325 -10.52 12.96 -4.26
CA ALA A 325 -10.92 14.25 -4.80
C ALA A 325 -9.96 15.36 -4.37
N SER A 326 -8.91 15.61 -5.16
CA SER A 326 -8.17 16.87 -5.11
C SER A 326 -9.03 17.99 -5.68
N SER A 327 -9.65 18.80 -4.82
CA SER A 327 -10.42 19.97 -5.22
C SER A 327 -9.52 21.04 -5.87
N SER A 328 -9.74 21.30 -7.17
CA SER A 328 -9.12 22.42 -7.88
C SER A 328 -10.14 23.53 -8.12
N SER A 329 -9.69 24.79 -7.97
CA SER A 329 -10.52 25.98 -8.07
C SER A 329 -10.87 26.34 -9.52
N SER A 330 -12.00 27.03 -9.70
CA SER A 330 -12.53 27.40 -11.00
C SER A 330 -11.75 28.51 -11.69
N VAL A 331 -11.41 28.29 -12.96
CA VAL A 331 -11.03 29.34 -13.92
C VAL A 331 -11.92 29.24 -15.15
N LYS A 332 -12.43 30.39 -15.63
CA LYS A 332 -13.35 30.48 -16.77
C LYS A 332 -12.58 30.77 -18.05
N SER A 333 -12.97 30.11 -19.15
CA SER A 333 -12.77 30.65 -20.50
C SER A 333 -13.85 30.16 -21.48
N SER A 334 -14.61 31.13 -22.00
CA SER A 334 -15.40 31.09 -23.24
C SER A 334 -14.47 31.04 -24.47
N ALA A 335 -14.81 30.54 -25.66
CA ALA A 335 -16.01 29.89 -26.22
C ALA A 335 -15.54 28.84 -27.29
N SER A 336 -16.24 28.30 -28.31
CA SER A 336 -17.45 28.68 -29.09
C SER A 336 -18.18 27.43 -29.64
N SER A 337 -19.15 27.61 -30.55
CA SER A 337 -20.18 26.61 -30.90
C SER A 337 -20.26 26.17 -32.38
N SER A 338 -20.39 24.86 -32.58
CA SER A 338 -21.27 24.18 -33.56
C SER A 338 -21.29 22.69 -33.15
N GLY A 339 -22.41 22.01 -32.87
CA GLY A 339 -23.58 21.77 -33.73
C GLY A 339 -23.32 20.46 -34.53
N VAL A 340 -24.10 19.37 -34.46
CA VAL A 340 -25.51 19.16 -34.02
C VAL A 340 -25.74 17.68 -33.58
N SER A 341 -26.80 17.44 -32.79
CA SER A 341 -27.48 16.15 -32.50
C SER A 341 -26.80 15.04 -31.67
N SER A 342 -27.34 14.94 -30.46
CA SER A 342 -27.35 13.82 -29.52
C SER A 342 -27.66 12.41 -30.07
N SER A 343 -27.00 11.41 -29.49
CA SER A 343 -27.68 10.23 -28.94
C SER A 343 -27.05 9.87 -27.59
N ALA A 344 -27.87 9.56 -26.58
CA ALA A 344 -27.39 9.34 -25.20
C ALA A 344 -26.98 7.88 -24.98
N ALA A 345 -25.68 7.61 -25.05
CA ALA A 345 -25.09 6.33 -24.62
C ALA A 345 -24.23 6.57 -23.36
N SER A 346 -24.43 5.75 -22.32
CA SER A 346 -23.68 5.88 -21.06
C SER A 346 -22.21 5.52 -21.27
N SER A 347 -21.35 6.54 -21.40
CA SER A 347 -19.95 6.37 -21.75
C SER A 347 -19.10 6.00 -20.53
N THR A 348 -19.10 4.72 -20.14
CA THR A 348 -17.96 4.15 -19.40
C THR A 348 -16.70 4.41 -20.21
N ALA A 349 -15.76 5.19 -19.68
CA ALA A 349 -14.58 5.64 -20.41
C ALA A 349 -13.52 4.53 -20.58
N THR A 350 -13.86 3.48 -21.32
CA THR A 350 -12.95 2.40 -21.71
C THR A 350 -11.88 2.95 -22.64
N GLY A 351 -10.68 3.19 -22.10
CA GLY A 351 -9.54 3.66 -22.87
C GLY A 351 -9.15 2.69 -23.99
N THR A 352 -8.91 3.21 -25.18
CA THR A 352 -8.55 2.41 -26.36
C THR A 352 -7.28 1.58 -26.11
N LEU A 353 -7.23 0.35 -26.60
CA LEU A 353 -5.99 -0.44 -26.63
C LEU A 353 -5.05 0.07 -27.73
N LEU A 354 -3.75 0.15 -27.45
CA LEU A 354 -2.74 0.41 -28.46
C LEU A 354 -2.43 -0.86 -29.26
N THR A 355 -1.82 -0.71 -30.44
CA THR A 355 -1.27 -1.87 -31.15
C THR A 355 -0.14 -2.50 -30.34
N PHE A 356 -0.09 -3.83 -30.32
CA PHE A 356 0.97 -4.59 -29.65
C PHE A 356 2.19 -4.80 -30.56
N ASP A 357 2.05 -4.54 -31.86
CA ASP A 357 3.13 -4.68 -32.85
C ASP A 357 4.24 -3.64 -32.60
N GLY A 358 5.44 -4.13 -32.27
CA GLY A 358 6.59 -3.32 -31.87
C GLY A 358 6.63 -2.92 -30.39
N ASN A 359 5.68 -3.37 -29.56
CA ASN A 359 5.73 -3.11 -28.12
C ASN A 359 6.88 -3.91 -27.47
N PRO A 360 7.83 -3.29 -26.74
CA PRO A 360 9.01 -3.98 -26.20
C PRO A 360 8.73 -5.17 -25.27
N THR A 361 7.72 -5.09 -24.40
CA THR A 361 7.40 -6.21 -23.47
C THR A 361 6.67 -7.35 -24.20
N VAL A 362 5.87 -7.04 -25.22
CA VAL A 362 5.26 -8.06 -26.08
C VAL A 362 6.30 -8.76 -26.97
N SER A 363 7.27 -8.02 -27.49
CA SER A 363 8.41 -8.60 -28.23
C SER A 363 9.24 -9.55 -27.34
N TRP A 364 9.48 -9.20 -26.07
CA TRP A 364 10.09 -10.11 -25.10
C TRP A 364 9.25 -11.37 -24.88
N LEU A 365 7.94 -11.22 -24.64
CA LEU A 365 7.03 -12.35 -24.39
C LEU A 365 6.98 -13.29 -25.61
N ASN A 366 6.94 -12.76 -26.82
CA ASN A 366 7.00 -13.58 -28.03
C ASN A 366 8.34 -14.30 -28.20
N GLY A 367 9.46 -13.68 -27.84
CA GLY A 367 10.78 -14.34 -27.82
C GLY A 367 10.90 -15.41 -26.72
N ALA A 368 10.18 -15.27 -25.60
CA ALA A 368 10.17 -16.24 -24.51
C ALA A 368 9.53 -17.58 -24.90
N LYS A 369 8.50 -17.56 -25.78
CA LYS A 369 7.80 -18.75 -26.29
C LYS A 369 8.74 -19.81 -26.88
N SER A 370 9.79 -19.38 -27.57
CA SER A 370 10.78 -20.24 -28.23
C SER A 370 12.20 -20.00 -27.69
N LYS A 371 12.33 -19.69 -26.39
CA LYS A 371 13.63 -19.33 -25.77
C LYS A 371 14.65 -20.47 -25.76
N TRP A 372 14.18 -21.72 -25.76
CA TRP A 372 15.00 -22.93 -25.81
C TRP A 372 14.42 -23.93 -26.82
N SER A 373 15.22 -24.92 -27.23
CA SER A 373 14.71 -26.08 -27.97
C SER A 373 13.78 -26.90 -27.08
N SER A 374 12.66 -27.39 -27.62
CA SER A 374 11.65 -28.19 -26.90
C SER A 374 12.22 -29.41 -26.16
N ALA A 375 13.35 -29.95 -26.62
CA ALA A 375 14.11 -31.00 -25.92
C ALA A 375 14.57 -30.61 -24.50
N ARG A 376 14.60 -29.32 -24.15
CA ARG A 376 14.93 -28.80 -22.81
C ARG A 376 13.73 -28.71 -21.86
N ALA A 377 12.51 -28.99 -22.32
CA ALA A 377 11.29 -28.80 -21.54
C ALA A 377 11.25 -29.60 -20.22
N SER A 378 11.73 -30.85 -20.23
CA SER A 378 11.87 -31.68 -19.03
C SER A 378 12.88 -31.09 -18.04
N ILE A 379 14.01 -30.57 -18.54
CA ILE A 379 15.03 -29.91 -17.72
C ILE A 379 14.46 -28.63 -17.09
N VAL A 380 13.83 -27.75 -17.89
CA VAL A 380 13.15 -26.54 -17.38
C VAL A 380 12.14 -26.88 -16.30
N LEU A 381 11.25 -27.85 -16.55
CA LEU A 381 10.24 -28.32 -15.60
C LEU A 381 10.86 -28.85 -14.29
N SER A 382 11.99 -29.57 -14.37
CA SER A 382 12.67 -30.16 -13.21
C SER A 382 13.31 -29.14 -12.25
N TYR A 383 13.37 -27.86 -12.61
CA TYR A 383 13.79 -26.77 -11.72
C TYR A 383 12.62 -26.00 -11.08
N GLN A 384 11.36 -26.33 -11.38
CA GLN A 384 10.22 -25.67 -10.74
C GLN A 384 10.15 -26.07 -9.25
N LEU A 385 10.05 -25.06 -8.39
CA LEU A 385 9.96 -25.20 -6.94
C LEU A 385 8.54 -25.56 -6.49
N ALA A 386 8.40 -26.05 -5.26
CA ALA A 386 7.11 -26.46 -4.68
C ALA A 386 6.07 -25.33 -4.61
N ASN A 387 6.53 -24.07 -4.50
CA ASN A 387 5.68 -22.88 -4.53
C ASN A 387 5.23 -22.46 -5.94
N GLY A 388 5.76 -23.09 -7.00
CA GLY A 388 5.44 -22.80 -8.41
C GLY A 388 6.39 -21.85 -9.12
N GLY A 389 7.30 -21.18 -8.42
CA GLY A 389 8.35 -20.36 -9.03
C GLY A 389 9.59 -21.16 -9.44
N TRP A 390 10.57 -20.47 -10.02
CA TRP A 390 11.95 -20.94 -10.22
C TRP A 390 12.88 -20.08 -9.36
N GLY A 391 13.91 -20.68 -8.74
CA GLY A 391 14.72 -20.02 -7.70
C GLY A 391 15.75 -19.00 -8.19
N LYS A 392 16.10 -19.02 -9.48
CA LYS A 392 17.09 -18.14 -10.13
C LYS A 392 16.98 -18.22 -11.65
N ASN A 393 17.64 -17.31 -12.37
CA ASN A 393 17.93 -17.47 -13.79
C ASN A 393 18.87 -18.69 -14.01
N ILE A 394 18.60 -19.48 -15.05
CA ILE A 394 19.36 -20.69 -15.41
C ILE A 394 19.51 -20.76 -16.93
N ASP A 395 20.72 -21.05 -17.42
CA ASP A 395 20.90 -21.50 -18.80
C ASP A 395 20.60 -23.01 -18.93
N TYR A 396 19.36 -23.33 -19.29
CA TYR A 396 18.92 -24.71 -19.50
C TYR A 396 19.60 -25.43 -20.69
N ASN A 397 20.49 -24.77 -21.43
CA ASN A 397 21.36 -25.43 -22.42
C ASN A 397 22.59 -26.12 -21.77
N SER A 398 23.13 -25.57 -20.70
CA SER A 398 24.36 -26.05 -20.04
C SER A 398 24.15 -26.88 -18.78
N VAL A 399 22.96 -26.83 -18.14
CA VAL A 399 22.65 -27.66 -16.96
C VAL A 399 22.03 -29.02 -17.29
N SER A 400 22.22 -29.97 -16.37
CA SER A 400 21.46 -31.23 -16.27
C SER A 400 20.05 -30.99 -15.71
N ALA A 401 19.27 -32.07 -15.51
CA ALA A 401 18.02 -31.98 -14.75
C ALA A 401 18.26 -31.49 -13.30
N GLY A 402 17.31 -30.71 -12.80
CA GLY A 402 17.20 -30.28 -11.40
C GLY A 402 16.30 -31.20 -10.58
N ASN A 403 16.17 -30.89 -9.28
CA ASN A 403 15.40 -31.68 -8.31
C ASN A 403 14.24 -30.88 -7.68
N GLY A 404 13.77 -29.82 -8.32
CA GLY A 404 12.88 -28.82 -7.74
C GLY A 404 13.48 -28.17 -6.49
N GLY A 405 12.64 -27.95 -5.46
CA GLY A 405 13.06 -27.44 -4.15
C GLY A 405 11.94 -26.75 -3.38
N SER A 406 12.22 -26.36 -2.14
CA SER A 406 11.30 -25.65 -1.24
C SER A 406 11.70 -24.19 -0.95
N GLU A 407 12.78 -23.70 -1.56
CA GLU A 407 13.24 -22.31 -1.44
C GLU A 407 12.28 -21.29 -2.08
N SER A 408 12.53 -20.00 -1.84
CA SER A 408 11.83 -18.92 -2.53
C SER A 408 12.05 -18.99 -4.05
N GLY A 409 10.96 -18.93 -4.82
CA GLY A 409 11.02 -18.59 -6.23
C GLY A 409 11.40 -17.12 -6.41
N THR A 410 11.77 -16.74 -7.63
CA THR A 410 12.15 -15.37 -7.99
C THR A 410 11.60 -14.97 -9.35
N ILE A 411 11.40 -13.67 -9.52
CA ILE A 411 11.18 -13.02 -10.83
C ILE A 411 12.42 -12.25 -11.31
N ASP A 412 13.51 -12.28 -10.51
CA ASP A 412 14.81 -11.72 -10.87
C ASP A 412 15.36 -12.30 -12.18
N ASN A 413 16.03 -11.45 -12.97
CA ASN A 413 16.68 -11.81 -14.23
C ASN A 413 15.80 -12.63 -15.20
N GLY A 414 14.48 -12.45 -15.13
CA GLY A 414 13.50 -13.11 -15.99
C GLY A 414 13.13 -14.55 -15.61
N ALA A 415 13.58 -15.05 -14.45
CA ALA A 415 13.19 -16.36 -13.93
C ALA A 415 11.70 -16.43 -13.61
N THR A 416 11.16 -17.65 -13.57
CA THR A 416 9.71 -17.98 -13.49
C THR A 416 8.92 -17.52 -14.72
N ILE A 417 9.02 -16.25 -15.09
CA ILE A 417 8.22 -15.63 -16.16
C ILE A 417 8.63 -16.09 -17.56
N THR A 418 9.91 -16.38 -17.80
CA THR A 418 10.38 -16.90 -19.10
C THR A 418 10.00 -18.37 -19.25
N GLU A 419 10.24 -19.17 -18.20
CA GLU A 419 9.90 -20.59 -18.13
C GLU A 419 8.40 -20.83 -18.27
N MET A 420 7.57 -19.99 -17.62
CA MET A 420 6.11 -20.04 -17.73
C MET A 420 5.61 -19.79 -19.16
N VAL A 421 6.14 -18.78 -19.87
CA VAL A 421 5.73 -18.49 -21.25
C VAL A 421 6.19 -19.60 -22.20
N TYR A 422 7.42 -20.10 -22.03
CA TYR A 422 7.98 -21.20 -22.80
C TYR A 422 7.18 -22.51 -22.63
N LEU A 423 6.93 -22.94 -21.38
CA LEU A 423 6.15 -24.14 -21.10
C LEU A 423 4.69 -24.03 -21.56
N ALA A 424 4.12 -22.82 -21.59
CA ALA A 424 2.78 -22.59 -22.12
C ALA A 424 2.73 -22.78 -23.65
N GLU A 425 3.74 -22.32 -24.41
CA GLU A 425 3.80 -22.56 -25.86
C GLU A 425 4.01 -24.05 -26.17
N LEU A 426 4.85 -24.73 -25.40
CA LEU A 426 5.01 -26.19 -25.52
C LEU A 426 3.76 -26.97 -25.12
N TYR A 427 2.97 -26.47 -24.18
CA TYR A 427 1.66 -27.05 -23.91
C TYR A 427 0.70 -26.83 -25.09
N LYS A 428 0.63 -25.60 -25.61
CA LYS A 428 -0.21 -25.22 -26.75
C LYS A 428 0.09 -26.04 -28.01
N THR A 429 1.35 -26.37 -28.26
CA THR A 429 1.81 -27.09 -29.47
C THR A 429 1.90 -28.61 -29.29
N GLY A 430 2.20 -29.09 -28.08
CA GLY A 430 2.47 -30.52 -27.80
C GLY A 430 1.49 -31.23 -26.86
N GLY A 431 0.51 -30.53 -26.28
CA GLY A 431 -0.57 -31.12 -25.47
C GLY A 431 -0.17 -31.78 -24.14
N ASN A 432 1.12 -31.76 -23.76
CA ASN A 432 1.60 -32.39 -22.53
C ASN A 432 1.15 -31.61 -21.28
N THR A 433 0.15 -32.13 -20.57
CA THR A 433 -0.48 -31.47 -19.41
C THR A 433 0.47 -31.21 -18.23
N SER A 434 1.62 -31.90 -18.13
CA SER A 434 2.62 -31.55 -17.10
C SER A 434 3.15 -30.13 -17.25
N TYR A 435 3.25 -29.63 -18.49
CA TYR A 435 3.63 -28.24 -18.77
C TYR A 435 2.47 -27.28 -18.47
N ARG A 436 1.23 -27.65 -18.80
CA ARG A 436 0.02 -26.88 -18.41
C ARG A 436 -0.05 -26.68 -16.90
N ASP A 437 0.13 -27.74 -16.15
CA ASP A 437 -0.06 -27.74 -14.70
C ASP A 437 1.14 -27.07 -13.99
N ALA A 438 2.34 -27.11 -14.59
CA ALA A 438 3.46 -26.24 -14.21
C ALA A 438 3.18 -24.75 -14.45
N VAL A 439 2.59 -24.38 -15.59
CA VAL A 439 2.19 -22.99 -15.92
C VAL A 439 1.10 -22.49 -14.97
N ARG A 440 0.17 -23.36 -14.55
CA ARG A 440 -0.82 -23.06 -13.50
C ARG A 440 -0.16 -22.74 -12.16
N ARG A 441 0.82 -23.55 -11.73
CA ARG A 441 1.62 -23.26 -10.51
C ARG A 441 2.38 -21.94 -10.63
N ALA A 442 2.97 -21.65 -11.78
CA ALA A 442 3.72 -20.41 -12.02
C ALA A 442 2.83 -19.15 -11.98
N ALA A 443 1.64 -19.21 -12.59
CA ALA A 443 0.67 -18.12 -12.49
C ALA A 443 0.19 -17.90 -11.05
N ASN A 444 -0.10 -18.99 -10.33
CA ASN A 444 -0.49 -18.92 -8.93
C ASN A 444 0.63 -18.37 -8.03
N PHE A 445 1.89 -18.69 -8.32
CA PHE A 445 3.05 -18.12 -7.64
C PHE A 445 3.09 -16.59 -7.76
N ILE A 446 2.97 -16.04 -8.98
CA ILE A 446 3.02 -14.59 -9.23
C ILE A 446 1.81 -13.87 -8.59
N VAL A 447 0.63 -14.49 -8.56
CA VAL A 447 -0.54 -13.92 -7.86
C VAL A 447 -0.36 -14.00 -6.33
N SER A 448 0.20 -15.09 -5.81
CA SER A 448 0.39 -15.30 -4.37
C SER A 448 1.50 -14.42 -3.78
N SER A 449 2.48 -13.99 -4.58
CA SER A 449 3.52 -13.06 -4.15
C SER A 449 3.08 -11.60 -4.14
N GLN A 450 1.92 -11.27 -4.74
CA GLN A 450 1.51 -9.88 -4.92
C GLN A 450 0.94 -9.26 -3.64
N TYR A 451 1.59 -8.20 -3.16
CA TYR A 451 1.12 -7.37 -2.05
C TYR A 451 -0.30 -6.82 -2.29
N SER A 452 -0.98 -6.43 -1.22
CA SER A 452 -2.30 -5.78 -1.27
C SER A 452 -2.32 -4.53 -2.16
N THR A 453 -1.22 -3.76 -2.16
CA THR A 453 -0.97 -2.58 -3.00
C THR A 453 -0.80 -2.88 -4.49
N GLY A 454 -0.50 -4.13 -4.87
CA GLY A 454 -0.19 -4.54 -6.23
C GLY A 454 1.29 -4.71 -6.57
N ALA A 455 2.20 -4.35 -5.66
CA ALA A 455 3.63 -4.62 -5.79
C ALA A 455 3.92 -6.12 -5.97
N LEU A 456 4.96 -6.45 -6.74
CA LEU A 456 5.55 -7.79 -6.81
C LEU A 456 6.97 -7.76 -6.20
N PRO A 457 7.29 -8.60 -5.20
CA PRO A 457 8.64 -8.72 -4.64
C PRO A 457 9.58 -9.40 -5.65
N GLN A 458 10.89 -9.21 -5.47
CA GLN A 458 11.90 -9.92 -6.26
C GLN A 458 11.84 -11.43 -6.00
N PHE A 459 11.74 -11.83 -4.72
CA PHE A 459 11.66 -13.23 -4.28
C PHE A 459 10.38 -13.50 -3.48
N TYR A 460 9.85 -14.72 -3.57
CA TYR A 460 8.71 -15.17 -2.77
C TYR A 460 8.79 -16.67 -2.41
N PRO A 461 8.52 -17.11 -1.16
CA PRO A 461 8.28 -16.31 0.05
C PRO A 461 9.38 -15.28 0.32
N LEU A 462 9.00 -14.21 1.02
CA LEU A 462 9.84 -13.04 1.28
C LEU A 462 11.15 -13.40 1.98
N LYS A 463 12.21 -12.62 1.71
CA LYS A 463 13.58 -12.90 2.17
C LYS A 463 14.18 -11.80 3.03
N GLY A 464 13.50 -10.67 3.19
CA GLY A 464 13.99 -9.50 3.91
C GLY A 464 14.89 -8.61 3.06
N GLY A 465 15.02 -7.34 3.50
CA GLY A 465 15.78 -6.33 2.78
C GLY A 465 15.19 -6.00 1.42
N TYR A 466 16.04 -5.61 0.46
CA TYR A 466 15.58 -5.11 -0.84
C TYR A 466 14.83 -6.13 -1.71
N ALA A 467 14.94 -7.44 -1.41
CA ALA A 467 14.24 -8.49 -2.15
C ALA A 467 12.70 -8.45 -1.97
N ASP A 468 12.23 -7.77 -0.93
CA ASP A 468 10.80 -7.63 -0.59
C ASP A 468 10.20 -6.33 -1.18
N HIS A 469 10.99 -5.49 -1.85
CA HIS A 469 10.51 -4.28 -2.51
C HIS A 469 9.71 -4.59 -3.78
N GLY A 470 8.80 -3.69 -4.17
CA GLY A 470 8.17 -3.71 -5.50
C GLY A 470 9.23 -3.56 -6.59
N THR A 471 9.57 -4.66 -7.25
CA THR A 471 10.82 -4.80 -8.00
C THR A 471 10.61 -4.67 -9.51
N PHE A 472 11.05 -3.54 -10.07
CA PHE A 472 11.14 -3.35 -11.51
C PHE A 472 12.48 -3.82 -12.10
N ASN A 473 13.51 -4.08 -11.26
CA ASN A 473 14.83 -4.57 -11.68
C ASN A 473 14.77 -5.74 -12.66
N ASP A 474 15.64 -5.72 -13.66
CA ASP A 474 15.71 -6.65 -14.80
C ASP A 474 14.33 -6.90 -15.46
N ASN A 475 13.51 -5.85 -15.46
CA ASN A 475 12.12 -5.73 -15.90
C ASN A 475 11.12 -6.67 -15.19
N ALA A 476 11.44 -7.17 -13.99
CA ALA A 476 10.74 -8.26 -13.31
C ALA A 476 9.23 -8.05 -13.15
N MET A 477 8.78 -7.06 -12.36
CA MET A 477 7.35 -6.78 -12.15
C MET A 477 6.62 -6.42 -13.46
N ALA A 478 7.23 -5.63 -14.34
CA ALA A 478 6.59 -5.22 -15.60
C ALA A 478 6.31 -6.40 -16.54
N ARG A 479 7.26 -7.33 -16.67
CA ARG A 479 7.09 -8.56 -17.47
C ARG A 479 6.15 -9.56 -16.80
N ALA A 480 6.22 -9.73 -15.47
CA ALA A 480 5.29 -10.57 -14.73
C ALA A 480 3.82 -10.12 -14.92
N LEU A 481 3.56 -8.81 -14.84
CA LEU A 481 2.25 -8.24 -15.14
C LEU A 481 1.86 -8.37 -16.63
N THR A 482 2.82 -8.29 -17.55
CA THR A 482 2.59 -8.57 -18.99
C THR A 482 2.12 -10.01 -19.21
N VAL A 483 2.74 -10.98 -18.53
CA VAL A 483 2.37 -12.41 -18.59
C VAL A 483 0.96 -12.63 -18.03
N LEU A 484 0.64 -12.03 -16.87
CA LEU A 484 -0.71 -12.10 -16.30
C LEU A 484 -1.77 -11.41 -17.17
N ASP A 485 -1.44 -10.30 -17.85
CA ASP A 485 -2.34 -9.62 -18.79
C ASP A 485 -2.63 -10.49 -20.03
N PHE A 486 -1.63 -11.16 -20.58
CA PHE A 486 -1.82 -12.09 -21.70
C PHE A 486 -2.66 -13.31 -21.27
N ALA A 487 -2.45 -13.81 -20.05
CA ALA A 487 -3.28 -14.88 -19.48
C ALA A 487 -4.73 -14.44 -19.27
N ALA A 488 -4.95 -13.29 -18.63
CA ALA A 488 -6.27 -12.70 -18.36
C ALA A 488 -7.08 -12.49 -19.64
N ASN A 489 -6.45 -11.94 -20.68
CA ASN A 489 -7.09 -11.63 -21.96
C ASN A 489 -7.05 -12.78 -22.97
N LYS A 490 -6.74 -14.03 -22.54
CA LYS A 490 -6.75 -15.25 -23.36
C LYS A 490 -5.94 -15.12 -24.66
N ARG A 491 -4.74 -14.52 -24.58
CA ARG A 491 -3.80 -14.35 -25.71
C ARG A 491 -2.73 -15.42 -25.70
N ALA A 492 -2.31 -15.89 -26.87
CA ALA A 492 -1.29 -16.93 -27.02
C ALA A 492 0.03 -16.57 -26.30
N PRO A 493 0.59 -17.46 -25.45
CA PRO A 493 0.35 -18.91 -25.43
C PRO A 493 -0.80 -19.39 -24.52
N PHE A 494 -1.49 -18.47 -23.83
CA PHE A 494 -2.46 -18.79 -22.77
C PHE A 494 -3.91 -18.91 -23.27
N ASP A 495 -4.09 -19.14 -24.56
CA ASP A 495 -5.39 -19.23 -25.25
C ASP A 495 -6.03 -20.65 -25.21
N THR A 496 -5.35 -21.61 -24.56
CA THR A 496 -5.82 -22.99 -24.30
C THR A 496 -6.64 -23.13 -23.00
N ASP A 497 -6.98 -24.36 -22.60
CA ASP A 497 -7.57 -24.72 -21.29
C ASP A 497 -6.62 -24.50 -20.09
N VAL A 498 -5.39 -24.02 -20.32
CA VAL A 498 -4.41 -23.76 -19.26
C VAL A 498 -4.97 -22.90 -18.13
N PHE A 499 -5.91 -22.00 -18.42
CA PHE A 499 -6.61 -21.20 -17.40
C PHE A 499 -8.12 -21.19 -17.60
N SER A 500 -8.85 -21.37 -16.49
CA SER A 500 -10.29 -21.15 -16.41
C SER A 500 -10.61 -19.64 -16.40
N ASP A 501 -11.85 -19.27 -16.67
CA ASP A 501 -12.25 -17.86 -16.62
C ASP A 501 -12.17 -17.29 -15.19
N THR A 502 -12.32 -18.14 -14.17
CA THR A 502 -12.05 -17.81 -12.75
C THR A 502 -10.58 -17.42 -12.53
N ASP A 503 -9.64 -18.11 -13.17
CA ASP A 503 -8.21 -17.77 -13.07
C ASP A 503 -7.90 -16.49 -13.85
N ARG A 504 -8.50 -16.32 -15.04
CA ARG A 504 -8.38 -15.09 -15.83
C ARG A 504 -8.94 -13.87 -15.09
N ALA A 505 -10.00 -14.03 -14.31
CA ALA A 505 -10.51 -13.00 -13.41
C ALA A 505 -9.50 -12.64 -12.31
N LYS A 506 -8.90 -13.63 -11.62
CA LYS A 506 -7.82 -13.38 -10.64
C LYS A 506 -6.65 -12.63 -11.28
N PHE A 507 -6.22 -13.02 -12.48
CA PHE A 507 -5.12 -12.37 -13.19
C PHE A 507 -5.48 -10.93 -13.58
N LYS A 508 -6.72 -10.68 -14.03
CA LYS A 508 -7.20 -9.32 -14.32
C LYS A 508 -7.17 -8.42 -13.08
N THR A 509 -7.57 -8.95 -11.92
CA THR A 509 -7.45 -8.24 -10.63
C THR A 509 -5.99 -7.96 -10.26
N ALA A 510 -5.10 -8.95 -10.40
CA ALA A 510 -3.67 -8.78 -10.13
C ALA A 510 -3.02 -7.74 -11.08
N VAL A 511 -3.36 -7.75 -12.37
CA VAL A 511 -2.94 -6.75 -13.36
C VAL A 511 -3.45 -5.36 -12.98
N THR A 512 -4.71 -5.23 -12.58
CA THR A 512 -5.31 -3.95 -12.16
C THR A 512 -4.60 -3.37 -10.93
N LYS A 513 -4.33 -4.21 -9.91
CA LYS A 513 -3.50 -3.81 -8.76
C LYS A 513 -2.08 -3.40 -9.18
N GLY A 514 -1.45 -4.14 -10.08
CA GLY A 514 -0.10 -3.84 -10.58
C GLY A 514 -0.02 -2.51 -11.34
N VAL A 515 -1.04 -2.19 -12.15
CA VAL A 515 -1.18 -0.89 -12.81
C VAL A 515 -1.37 0.23 -11.77
N ASP A 516 -2.21 0.04 -10.76
CA ASP A 516 -2.41 1.01 -9.67
C ASP A 516 -1.11 1.28 -8.88
N PHE A 517 -0.35 0.23 -8.53
CA PHE A 517 0.99 0.38 -7.93
C PHE A 517 1.94 1.19 -8.82
N ILE A 518 2.00 0.89 -10.11
CA ILE A 518 2.83 1.60 -11.09
C ILE A 518 2.44 3.08 -11.19
N LEU A 519 1.15 3.39 -11.25
CA LEU A 519 0.66 4.77 -11.36
C LEU A 519 0.87 5.57 -10.07
N LYS A 520 0.91 4.92 -8.90
CA LYS A 520 1.22 5.54 -7.59
C LYS A 520 2.72 5.74 -7.35
N SER A 521 3.55 4.80 -7.82
CA SER A 521 5.01 4.86 -7.69
C SER A 521 5.71 5.73 -8.75
N GLN A 522 5.00 6.21 -9.79
CA GLN A 522 5.61 7.09 -10.79
C GLN A 522 6.06 8.43 -10.17
N TRP A 523 7.36 8.70 -10.26
CA TRP A 523 7.98 9.80 -9.53
C TRP A 523 7.61 11.18 -10.10
N LYS A 524 7.36 12.13 -9.19
CA LYS A 524 7.04 13.53 -9.48
C LYS A 524 8.23 14.45 -9.21
N GLN A 525 9.20 14.46 -10.10
CA GLN A 525 10.36 15.35 -10.03
C GLN A 525 9.91 16.81 -10.07
N ASN A 526 10.01 17.51 -8.94
CA ASN A 526 9.59 18.91 -8.76
C ASN A 526 8.14 19.16 -9.24
N GLY A 527 7.24 18.20 -9.01
CA GLY A 527 5.84 18.23 -9.41
C GLY A 527 5.53 17.69 -10.81
N VAL A 528 6.53 17.46 -11.65
CA VAL A 528 6.37 16.90 -13.00
C VAL A 528 6.52 15.37 -12.96
N LEU A 529 5.55 14.64 -13.53
CA LEU A 529 5.67 13.18 -13.66
C LEU A 529 6.85 12.80 -14.56
N THR A 530 7.59 11.78 -14.14
CA THR A 530 8.78 11.27 -14.86
C THR A 530 8.65 9.75 -15.06
N VAL A 531 9.42 8.95 -14.34
CA VAL A 531 9.47 7.49 -14.47
C VAL A 531 9.63 6.83 -13.09
N TRP A 532 10.27 5.67 -12.99
CA TRP A 532 10.37 4.85 -11.77
C TRP A 532 11.83 4.58 -11.40
N CYS A 533 12.07 4.22 -10.14
CA CYS A 533 13.28 3.56 -9.70
C CYS A 533 13.30 2.08 -10.16
N ALA A 534 14.43 1.40 -10.03
CA ALA A 534 14.51 -0.05 -10.24
C ALA A 534 13.74 -0.83 -9.13
N GLN A 535 13.54 -0.23 -7.96
CA GLN A 535 12.74 -0.78 -6.87
C GLN A 535 12.08 0.31 -6.03
N HIS A 536 10.85 0.05 -5.58
CA HIS A 536 10.06 0.92 -4.72
C HIS A 536 9.53 0.15 -3.50
N ASP A 537 9.17 0.83 -2.42
CA ASP A 537 8.51 0.16 -1.30
C ASP A 537 7.24 -0.55 -1.74
N ALA A 538 6.98 -1.72 -1.17
CA ALA A 538 5.72 -2.43 -1.39
C ALA A 538 4.50 -1.67 -0.83
N ASN A 539 4.69 -0.77 0.14
CA ASN A 539 3.63 -0.12 0.91
C ASN A 539 3.62 1.41 0.75
N ASP A 540 4.79 2.08 0.85
CA ASP A 540 4.90 3.54 0.78
C ASP A 540 5.09 4.12 -0.64
N TYR A 541 5.30 3.26 -1.64
CA TYR A 541 5.53 3.57 -3.06
C TYR A 541 6.77 4.42 -3.37
N LEU A 542 7.61 4.79 -2.38
CA LEU A 542 8.80 5.60 -2.59
C LEU A 542 9.94 4.77 -3.22
N PRO A 543 10.83 5.38 -4.01
CA PRO A 543 12.11 4.77 -4.40
C PRO A 543 12.88 4.23 -3.20
N LYS A 544 13.52 3.06 -3.36
CA LYS A 544 14.41 2.45 -2.36
C LYS A 544 15.74 2.06 -3.03
N PRO A 545 16.83 1.86 -2.28
CA PRO A 545 18.05 1.26 -2.82
C PRO A 545 17.90 -0.27 -2.94
N ALA A 546 18.83 -0.93 -3.62
CA ALA A 546 18.92 -2.40 -3.67
C ALA A 546 20.26 -2.91 -3.15
N ARG A 547 21.18 -3.30 -4.06
CA ARG A 547 22.57 -3.58 -3.71
C ARG A 547 23.29 -2.24 -3.45
N ALA A 548 24.43 -2.25 -2.75
CA ALA A 548 25.12 -1.01 -2.32
C ALA A 548 25.37 0.00 -3.45
N TYR A 549 25.59 -0.47 -4.68
CA TYR A 549 25.83 0.32 -5.89
C TYR A 549 24.55 0.71 -6.67
N GLU A 550 23.35 0.53 -6.08
CA GLU A 550 22.04 0.70 -6.72
C GLU A 550 21.14 1.60 -5.86
N LEU A 551 21.45 2.89 -5.86
CA LEU A 551 20.85 3.92 -5.00
C LEU A 551 19.49 4.42 -5.51
N GLU A 552 18.75 5.11 -4.64
CA GLU A 552 17.49 5.80 -4.95
C GLU A 552 17.65 6.75 -6.14
N SER A 553 16.88 6.48 -7.19
CA SER A 553 17.12 7.05 -8.53
C SER A 553 15.89 6.93 -9.42
N LEU A 554 15.88 7.66 -10.54
CA LEU A 554 15.12 7.26 -11.72
C LEU A 554 15.97 6.28 -12.52
N SER A 555 15.43 5.09 -12.79
CA SER A 555 16.09 4.06 -13.58
C SER A 555 15.88 4.31 -15.07
N GLY A 556 16.98 4.50 -15.80
CA GLY A 556 16.94 4.53 -17.26
C GLY A 556 16.69 3.16 -17.89
N SER A 557 17.10 2.07 -17.24
CA SER A 557 17.00 0.71 -17.78
C SER A 557 15.60 0.09 -17.61
N GLU A 558 15.01 0.17 -16.42
CA GLU A 558 13.78 -0.57 -16.11
C GLU A 558 12.52 0.18 -16.56
N SER A 559 12.55 1.51 -16.52
CA SER A 559 11.40 2.36 -16.85
C SER A 559 10.89 2.18 -18.28
N ALA A 560 11.74 1.78 -19.23
CA ALA A 560 11.32 1.45 -20.59
C ALA A 560 10.39 0.22 -20.62
N GLY A 561 10.63 -0.77 -19.75
CA GLY A 561 9.77 -1.94 -19.58
C GLY A 561 8.45 -1.61 -18.88
N VAL A 562 8.48 -0.73 -17.88
CA VAL A 562 7.26 -0.25 -17.19
C VAL A 562 6.35 0.53 -18.14
N LEU A 563 6.91 1.42 -18.97
CA LEU A 563 6.17 2.10 -20.04
C LEU A 563 5.61 1.11 -21.07
N ALA A 564 6.41 0.14 -21.52
CA ALA A 564 5.96 -0.87 -22.47
C ALA A 564 4.76 -1.69 -21.93
N PHE A 565 4.77 -2.05 -20.64
CA PHE A 565 3.64 -2.69 -19.98
C PHE A 565 2.41 -1.77 -19.89
N LEU A 566 2.55 -0.52 -19.43
CA LEU A 566 1.44 0.44 -19.41
C LEU A 566 0.83 0.65 -20.81
N MET A 567 1.61 0.47 -21.88
CA MET A 567 1.15 0.55 -23.27
C MET A 567 0.48 -0.75 -23.79
N THR A 568 0.41 -1.84 -23.03
CA THR A 568 -0.47 -2.99 -23.34
C THR A 568 -1.89 -2.80 -22.79
N GLN A 569 -2.05 -1.88 -21.83
CA GLN A 569 -3.29 -1.68 -21.07
C GLN A 569 -4.30 -0.78 -21.81
N PRO A 570 -5.61 -0.85 -21.46
CA PRO A 570 -6.61 0.11 -21.93
C PRO A 570 -6.19 1.55 -21.56
N GLN A 571 -6.03 2.43 -22.55
CA GLN A 571 -5.43 3.75 -22.35
C GLN A 571 -6.41 4.75 -21.72
N THR A 572 -6.66 4.61 -20.42
CA THR A 572 -7.38 5.62 -19.62
C THR A 572 -6.61 6.94 -19.65
N ALA A 573 -7.28 8.06 -19.34
CA ALA A 573 -6.63 9.37 -19.28
C ALA A 573 -5.40 9.39 -18.33
N GLN A 574 -5.47 8.66 -17.21
CA GLN A 574 -4.37 8.53 -16.25
C GLN A 574 -3.21 7.70 -16.81
N ILE A 575 -3.47 6.55 -17.43
CA ILE A 575 -2.44 5.71 -18.06
C ILE A 575 -1.78 6.46 -19.23
N GLN A 576 -2.58 7.11 -20.08
CA GLN A 576 -2.06 7.91 -21.19
C GLN A 576 -1.18 9.08 -20.69
N ALA A 577 -1.58 9.78 -19.63
CA ALA A 577 -0.77 10.84 -19.03
C ALA A 577 0.55 10.30 -18.46
N ALA A 578 0.49 9.20 -17.70
CA ALA A 578 1.67 8.52 -17.14
C ALA A 578 2.66 8.09 -18.23
N VAL A 579 2.17 7.45 -19.29
CA VAL A 579 3.00 6.99 -20.42
C VAL A 579 3.61 8.18 -21.17
N LYS A 580 2.81 9.20 -21.51
CA LYS A 580 3.31 10.40 -22.22
C LYS A 580 4.37 11.15 -21.40
N ALA A 581 4.19 11.25 -20.09
CA ALA A 581 5.17 11.86 -19.19
C ALA A 581 6.52 11.11 -19.19
N GLY A 582 6.50 9.79 -19.04
CA GLY A 582 7.72 8.97 -19.09
C GLY A 582 8.39 8.94 -20.47
N LEU A 583 7.61 8.92 -21.55
CA LEU A 583 8.12 9.06 -22.92
C LEU A 583 8.78 10.43 -23.15
N THR A 584 8.19 11.50 -22.60
CA THR A 584 8.77 12.86 -22.64
C THR A 584 10.06 12.94 -21.84
N TRP A 585 10.12 12.28 -20.68
CA TRP A 585 11.34 12.16 -19.87
C TRP A 585 12.45 11.43 -20.63
N PHE A 586 12.17 10.29 -21.27
CA PHE A 586 13.15 9.55 -22.07
C PHE A 586 13.64 10.36 -23.28
N ASN A 587 12.74 11.07 -23.97
CA ASN A 587 13.05 11.88 -25.15
C ASN A 587 13.56 13.30 -24.82
N SER A 588 13.86 13.61 -23.55
CA SER A 588 14.35 14.91 -23.12
C SER A 588 15.88 15.03 -23.28
N PRO A 589 16.41 16.13 -23.84
CA PRO A 589 17.84 16.43 -23.86
C PRO A 589 18.39 16.79 -22.46
N LYS A 590 17.55 16.85 -21.43
CA LYS A 590 17.97 16.88 -20.01
C LYS A 590 18.12 15.48 -19.40
N THR A 591 17.88 14.43 -20.18
CA THR A 591 17.94 13.02 -19.75
C THR A 591 18.94 12.25 -20.60
N TYR A 592 18.80 12.21 -21.93
CA TYR A 592 19.78 11.51 -22.76
C TYR A 592 21.07 12.34 -22.93
N LEU A 593 22.21 11.67 -22.96
CA LEU A 593 23.48 12.24 -23.40
C LEU A 593 23.54 12.13 -24.93
N ALA A 594 23.58 13.27 -25.62
CA ALA A 594 23.63 13.37 -27.08
C ALA A 594 25.05 13.08 -27.61
N ASP A 595 25.15 12.44 -28.78
CA ASP A 595 26.42 12.12 -29.45
C ASP A 595 27.38 11.23 -28.63
N TYR A 596 26.83 10.40 -27.74
CA TYR A 596 27.55 9.37 -26.97
C TYR A 596 26.85 8.00 -27.06
N THR A 597 27.60 6.95 -26.75
CA THR A 597 27.12 5.58 -26.53
C THR A 597 27.78 4.99 -25.28
N TYR A 598 27.18 3.92 -24.75
CA TYR A 598 27.88 3.02 -23.82
C TYR A 598 28.54 1.89 -24.62
N ASP A 599 29.85 1.72 -24.48
CA ASP A 599 30.64 0.62 -25.03
C ASP A 599 31.32 -0.13 -23.88
N SER A 600 30.79 -1.31 -23.55
CA SER A 600 31.32 -2.14 -22.47
C SER A 600 32.72 -2.71 -22.75
N SER A 601 33.21 -2.70 -23.99
CA SER A 601 34.60 -3.08 -24.30
C SER A 601 35.62 -2.06 -23.75
N GLN A 602 35.23 -0.79 -23.64
CA GLN A 602 36.07 0.30 -23.11
C GLN A 602 35.96 0.44 -21.57
N ALA A 603 35.21 -0.45 -20.90
CA ALA A 603 34.94 -0.37 -19.47
C ALA A 603 36.18 -0.46 -18.56
N ALA A 604 37.34 -0.88 -19.08
CA ALA A 604 38.60 -0.82 -18.33
C ALA A 604 38.90 0.61 -17.82
N THR A 605 38.62 1.64 -18.62
CA THR A 605 38.88 3.04 -18.31
C THR A 605 37.60 3.87 -18.28
N ASN A 606 36.88 3.96 -19.40
CA ASN A 606 35.62 4.69 -19.52
C ASN A 606 34.75 4.11 -20.66
N PRO A 607 33.61 3.45 -20.35
CA PRO A 607 32.69 2.93 -21.36
C PRO A 607 31.79 4.01 -21.99
N ILE A 608 31.77 5.25 -21.49
CA ILE A 608 30.95 6.34 -22.00
C ILE A 608 31.76 7.09 -23.06
N VAL A 609 31.57 6.71 -24.32
CA VAL A 609 32.42 7.14 -25.45
C VAL A 609 31.64 7.99 -26.47
N PRO A 610 32.25 9.03 -27.07
CA PRO A 610 31.62 9.82 -28.13
C PRO A 610 31.28 8.96 -29.35
N LYS A 611 30.08 9.13 -29.88
CA LYS A 611 29.59 8.49 -31.10
C LYS A 611 28.49 9.35 -31.71
N SER A 612 28.81 10.11 -32.76
CA SER A 612 27.88 11.09 -33.30
C SER A 612 26.58 10.46 -33.81
N GLY A 613 25.47 11.19 -33.67
CA GLY A 613 24.12 10.74 -33.99
C GLY A 613 23.52 9.72 -33.02
N SER A 614 24.29 9.26 -32.01
CA SER A 614 23.81 8.33 -30.99
C SER A 614 23.22 9.06 -29.77
N LYS A 615 22.49 8.33 -28.95
CA LYS A 615 22.02 8.78 -27.63
C LYS A 615 22.34 7.70 -26.60
N MET A 616 22.79 8.11 -25.42
CA MET A 616 22.98 7.22 -24.27
C MET A 616 22.07 7.66 -23.13
N TRP A 617 21.45 6.69 -22.45
CA TRP A 617 20.80 6.91 -21.17
C TRP A 617 21.67 6.32 -20.05
N TYR A 618 21.76 7.02 -18.92
CA TYR A 618 22.40 6.49 -17.71
C TYR A 618 21.50 5.41 -17.10
N ARG A 619 22.07 4.45 -16.36
CA ARG A 619 21.24 3.48 -15.61
C ARG A 619 20.52 4.16 -14.43
N PHE A 620 21.19 5.13 -13.80
CA PHE A 620 20.66 5.88 -12.66
C PHE A 620 20.71 7.40 -12.90
N TYR A 621 19.59 8.06 -12.61
CA TYR A 621 19.47 9.52 -12.58
C TYR A 621 19.00 10.00 -11.22
N ASP A 622 19.48 11.15 -10.79
CA ASP A 622 19.09 11.77 -9.53
C ASP A 622 17.60 12.17 -9.53
N LEU A 623 16.87 11.77 -8.49
CA LEU A 623 15.42 11.97 -8.36
C LEU A 623 15.00 13.45 -8.51
N ASN A 624 15.81 14.40 -8.03
CA ASN A 624 15.42 15.81 -7.93
C ASN A 624 16.03 16.67 -9.04
N THR A 625 17.27 16.37 -9.45
CA THR A 625 18.06 17.17 -10.41
C THR A 625 18.16 16.57 -11.81
N ASN A 626 17.69 15.33 -12.00
CA ASN A 626 17.80 14.57 -13.24
C ASN A 626 19.25 14.35 -13.75
N ARG A 627 20.26 14.52 -12.89
CA ARG A 627 21.66 14.28 -13.25
C ARG A 627 21.97 12.78 -13.25
N GLY A 628 22.48 12.26 -14.37
CA GLY A 628 23.02 10.89 -14.44
C GLY A 628 24.19 10.70 -13.47
N PHE A 629 24.22 9.58 -12.74
CA PHE A 629 25.22 9.35 -11.69
C PHE A 629 25.68 7.89 -11.59
N PHE A 630 26.74 7.69 -10.79
CA PHE A 630 27.41 6.42 -10.55
C PHE A 630 27.54 6.14 -9.05
N SER A 631 27.80 4.88 -8.70
CA SER A 631 27.99 4.40 -7.32
C SER A 631 28.99 3.24 -7.31
N ASP A 632 29.39 2.78 -6.12
CA ASP A 632 30.30 1.65 -5.94
C ASP A 632 29.87 0.76 -4.75
N ARG A 633 30.66 -0.26 -4.42
CA ARG A 633 30.43 -1.20 -3.32
C ARG A 633 30.40 -0.55 -1.94
N ASP A 634 30.87 0.69 -1.81
CA ASP A 634 30.83 1.50 -0.60
C ASP A 634 29.53 2.31 -0.43
N GLY A 635 28.65 2.35 -1.44
CA GLY A 635 27.43 3.16 -1.44
C GLY A 635 27.67 4.66 -1.70
N SER A 636 28.87 5.06 -2.14
CA SER A 636 29.15 6.43 -2.56
C SER A 636 28.32 6.85 -3.78
N LYS A 637 28.13 8.16 -3.99
CA LYS A 637 27.42 8.73 -5.14
C LYS A 637 28.28 9.79 -5.81
N PHE A 638 28.67 9.54 -7.06
CA PHE A 638 29.60 10.38 -7.82
C PHE A 638 29.19 10.49 -9.30
N TYR A 639 29.87 11.35 -10.05
CA TYR A 639 29.44 11.81 -11.37
C TYR A 639 30.48 11.61 -12.49
N ASP A 640 31.54 10.86 -12.20
CA ASP A 640 32.63 10.53 -13.12
C ASP A 640 32.98 9.04 -12.96
N ILE A 641 32.74 8.25 -14.01
CA ILE A 641 32.87 6.80 -13.97
C ILE A 641 34.32 6.32 -13.84
N THR A 642 35.31 7.20 -14.07
CA THR A 642 36.72 6.85 -13.88
C THR A 642 37.12 6.70 -12.41
N GLN A 643 36.37 7.35 -11.50
CA GLN A 643 36.55 7.27 -10.04
C GLN A 643 36.09 5.92 -9.46
N MET A 644 35.29 5.17 -10.22
CA MET A 644 34.77 3.85 -9.85
C MET A 644 35.88 2.80 -9.79
N SER A 645 35.70 1.81 -8.90
CA SER A 645 36.46 0.57 -8.91
C SER A 645 36.36 -0.13 -10.27
N LEU A 646 37.48 -0.70 -10.72
CA LEU A 646 37.57 -1.42 -11.98
C LEU A 646 36.54 -2.56 -12.07
N GLU A 647 36.27 -3.22 -10.94
CA GLU A 647 35.34 -4.35 -10.85
C GLU A 647 33.87 -3.93 -10.98
N ARG A 648 33.45 -2.77 -10.45
CA ARG A 648 32.08 -2.25 -10.69
C ARG A 648 31.94 -1.62 -12.07
N ARG A 649 32.99 -1.01 -12.64
CA ARG A 649 32.93 -0.42 -13.98
C ARG A 649 32.87 -1.47 -15.09
N THR A 650 33.59 -2.59 -14.93
CA THR A 650 33.59 -3.71 -15.89
C THR A 650 32.48 -4.73 -15.63
N GLY A 651 32.15 -5.02 -14.37
CA GLY A 651 31.17 -6.02 -13.97
C GLY A 651 29.72 -5.54 -13.88
N TYR A 652 29.41 -4.32 -14.33
CA TYR A 652 28.06 -3.76 -14.34
C TYR A 652 27.90 -2.68 -15.42
N SER A 653 26.72 -2.56 -16.02
CA SER A 653 26.42 -1.54 -17.04
C SER A 653 25.79 -0.30 -16.42
N TRP A 654 26.46 0.85 -16.58
CA TRP A 654 26.08 2.13 -15.99
C TRP A 654 25.33 3.08 -16.95
N GLY A 655 25.19 2.66 -18.20
CA GLY A 655 24.38 3.32 -19.23
C GLY A 655 24.15 2.40 -20.42
N GLY A 656 23.37 2.87 -21.38
CA GLY A 656 23.04 2.12 -22.60
C GLY A 656 21.97 2.78 -23.46
N ASP A 657 21.58 2.08 -24.54
CA ASP A 657 20.51 2.50 -25.45
C ASP A 657 19.13 2.06 -24.92
N TYR A 658 18.76 2.51 -23.72
CA TYR A 658 17.52 2.10 -23.08
C TYR A 658 16.27 2.80 -23.68
N GLY A 659 16.44 4.04 -24.15
CA GLY A 659 15.33 4.88 -24.60
C GLY A 659 14.86 4.64 -26.03
N SER A 660 15.73 4.23 -26.96
CA SER A 660 15.39 4.27 -28.40
C SER A 660 14.21 3.37 -28.79
N ASN A 661 14.10 2.17 -28.22
CA ASN A 661 12.98 1.27 -28.50
C ASN A 661 11.64 1.83 -28.02
N ILE A 662 11.59 2.35 -26.78
CA ILE A 662 10.34 2.87 -26.20
C ILE A 662 9.95 4.22 -26.81
N ILE A 663 10.92 5.08 -27.18
CA ILE A 663 10.68 6.31 -27.95
C ILE A 663 10.13 6.00 -29.34
N SER A 664 10.73 5.02 -30.05
CA SER A 664 10.30 4.63 -31.39
C SER A 664 8.88 4.06 -31.40
N PHE A 665 8.56 3.21 -30.42
CA PHE A 665 7.20 2.71 -30.23
C PHE A 665 6.22 3.83 -29.80
N GLY A 666 6.65 4.75 -28.94
CA GLY A 666 5.89 5.95 -28.56
C GLY A 666 5.53 6.84 -29.75
N LYS A 667 6.46 7.03 -30.70
CA LYS A 667 6.19 7.73 -31.99
C LYS A 667 5.21 6.93 -32.87
N LYS A 668 5.41 5.61 -33.01
CA LYS A 668 4.54 4.71 -33.80
C LYS A 668 3.07 4.78 -33.38
N VAL A 669 2.78 5.00 -32.10
CA VAL A 669 1.40 5.11 -31.56
C VAL A 669 0.91 6.56 -31.36
N GLY A 670 1.65 7.57 -31.83
CA GLY A 670 1.27 8.98 -31.70
C GLY A 670 1.33 9.55 -30.27
N TYR A 671 2.13 8.94 -29.39
CA TYR A 671 2.34 9.40 -28.01
C TYR A 671 3.60 10.28 -27.86
N LEU A 672 4.47 10.28 -28.87
CA LEU A 672 5.51 11.28 -29.09
C LEU A 672 5.39 11.81 -30.53
N GLN A 673 5.86 13.05 -30.73
CA GLN A 673 6.13 13.64 -32.04
C GLN A 673 7.59 13.42 -32.42
#